data_AF-A0A2E5HQ94-F1
#
_entry.id   AF-A0A2E5HQ94-F1
#
_cell.length_a   1.000
_cell.length_b   1.000
_cell.length_c   1.000
_cell.angle_alpha   90.00
_cell.angle_beta   90.00
_cell.angle_gamma   90.00
#
_symmetry.space_group_name_H-M   'P 1'
#
loop_
_entity.id
_entity.type
_entity.pdbx_description
1 polymer ?
#
loop_
_entity_poly.entity_id
_entity_poly.type
_entity_poly.pdbx_seq_one_letter_code
_entity_poly.pdbx_strand_id
1 'polypeptide(L)'
;MKTKPSNIKSPPGWTHTSFLEIVLNLDGKRIPVKRADRAKRQGIYPYYGASGVIDYIDDYLFDGPHLLIAEDGANLLSRTTPIAFKAEGKFWVNNHAHVVTPLAGIPIAYLASWFAQTDLSPFITGSAQPKLTQKALNNLQIPLPPLNEQRRITAKIEALQTHSKAAQEALDAVPTLLDRFRKSVLAAAFRGDLTREWREANPDVEPASVLLERIRVERKKRWIADYAETYRDRAQARALKKGKDWTPEDDRKTLAKYTKRAHERYEEPEPVDEAELPDLPRGWCWSSVEALCWDGPTNGYSGKTASDAVGTLSMKLSATTQGQLIINEDTTKRLIETVDQDSKYWLESGDLLVQRANSLEYLGTAALYHGSDEAMIYPDLMIRLRTSEEAVTTLLWRYFNSPHCRERFRSLATGTAGNMPKINGAILKSTPVPIPTEAEIKQILQHISRTFESINTVSSETEALDKLNNLLNQSILAKAFRGELVPQDPNAEPASVLLERIQAERKAAKKQAKASGKSKRRSRKSPATASKPSQTSPPQPLPPTPNPEPVAGWSQGSLFGGGATAATDLASAPTSDLSEGAATILACLREASEPLGRGDVLKRLEISASVWTKGIKELVEAELVVKEGERRGAKYQPTER
;
A
#
# COMPACT_ATOMS: atom_id res chain seq x y z
N MET A 1 16.15 -15.10 32.30
CA MET A 1 15.93 -16.56 32.43
C MET A 1 16.61 -17.26 31.27
N LYS A 2 17.54 -18.19 31.53
CA LYS A 2 18.19 -19.00 30.49
C LYS A 2 17.15 -19.98 29.93
N THR A 3 16.66 -19.77 28.72
CA THR A 3 15.84 -20.75 28.02
C THR A 3 16.72 -21.97 27.73
N LYS A 4 16.36 -23.13 28.32
CA LYS A 4 16.93 -24.42 27.94
C LYS A 4 16.64 -24.62 26.45
N PRO A 5 17.58 -25.16 25.63
CA PRO A 5 17.26 -25.54 24.27
C PRO A 5 16.13 -26.56 24.32
N SER A 6 15.07 -26.33 23.56
CA SER A 6 14.07 -27.35 23.29
C SER A 6 14.78 -28.61 22.83
N ASN A 7 14.50 -29.73 23.49
CA ASN A 7 15.13 -31.04 23.29
C ASN A 7 14.66 -31.69 21.96
N ILE A 8 14.68 -30.93 20.86
CA ILE A 8 14.37 -31.41 19.52
C ILE A 8 15.60 -32.19 19.06
N LYS A 9 15.47 -33.52 19.03
CA LYS A 9 16.49 -34.42 18.54
C LYS A 9 16.80 -34.03 17.09
N SER A 10 18.05 -33.67 16.81
CA SER A 10 18.46 -33.30 15.45
C SER A 10 18.19 -34.45 14.47
N PRO A 11 17.83 -34.15 13.21
CA PRO A 11 17.62 -35.19 12.21
C PRO A 11 18.87 -36.08 12.04
N PRO A 12 18.71 -37.35 11.65
CA PRO A 12 19.84 -38.24 11.38
C PRO A 12 20.83 -37.60 10.39
N GLY A 13 22.13 -37.69 10.68
CA GLY A 13 23.18 -37.13 9.81
C GLY A 13 23.44 -35.62 9.97
N TRP A 14 22.61 -34.90 10.72
CA TRP A 14 22.82 -33.48 11.04
C TRP A 14 23.78 -33.32 12.21
N THR A 15 24.51 -32.21 12.22
CA THR A 15 25.36 -31.79 13.35
C THR A 15 25.15 -30.31 13.66
N HIS A 16 25.56 -29.86 14.84
CA HIS A 16 25.63 -28.44 15.16
C HIS A 16 27.10 -28.01 15.18
N THR A 17 27.37 -26.84 14.61
CA THR A 17 28.72 -26.28 14.53
C THR A 17 28.68 -24.77 14.78
N SER A 18 29.81 -24.21 15.15
CA SER A 18 29.99 -22.76 15.19
C SER A 18 30.05 -22.21 13.76
N PHE A 19 29.36 -21.10 13.52
CA PHE A 19 29.34 -20.43 12.22
C PHE A 19 30.76 -20.17 11.67
N LEU A 20 31.70 -19.81 12.53
CA LEU A 20 33.11 -19.60 12.17
C LEU A 20 33.78 -20.85 11.57
N GLU A 21 33.35 -22.06 11.91
CA GLU A 21 33.97 -23.29 11.39
C GLU A 21 33.68 -23.47 9.90
N ILE A 22 32.46 -23.11 9.47
CA ILE A 22 31.97 -23.35 8.10
C ILE A 22 32.12 -22.16 7.16
N VAL A 23 32.55 -20.99 7.66
CA VAL A 23 32.83 -19.81 6.83
C VAL A 23 34.24 -19.27 7.02
N LEU A 24 34.72 -18.53 6.03
CA LEU A 24 35.83 -17.61 6.13
C LEU A 24 35.29 -16.20 6.36
N ASN A 25 35.53 -15.63 7.54
CA ASN A 25 35.19 -14.24 7.81
C ASN A 25 36.25 -13.30 7.20
N LEU A 26 35.78 -12.32 6.42
CA LEU A 26 36.59 -11.37 5.66
C LEU A 26 36.40 -9.92 6.11
N ASP A 27 35.81 -9.68 7.28
CA ASP A 27 35.55 -8.34 7.81
C ASP A 27 36.80 -7.47 7.90
N GLY A 28 37.97 -8.09 8.13
CA GLY A 28 39.27 -7.41 8.18
C GLY A 28 39.78 -6.91 6.82
N LYS A 29 39.14 -7.29 5.71
CA LYS A 29 39.43 -6.75 4.37
C LYS A 29 38.55 -5.54 4.01
N ARG A 30 37.52 -5.23 4.80
CA ARG A 30 36.62 -4.10 4.55
C ARG A 30 37.37 -2.78 4.74
N ILE A 31 37.11 -1.80 3.89
CA ILE A 31 37.64 -0.44 4.00
C ILE A 31 36.46 0.53 3.89
N PRO A 32 35.92 1.11 4.98
CA PRO A 32 34.78 2.01 4.88
C PRO A 32 35.14 3.29 4.12
N VAL A 33 34.20 3.80 3.31
CA VAL A 33 34.36 5.02 2.51
C VAL A 33 33.28 6.00 2.93
N LYS A 34 33.68 7.22 3.33
CA LYS A 34 32.75 8.25 3.78
C LYS A 34 31.88 8.72 2.63
N ARG A 35 30.64 9.13 2.92
CA ARG A 35 29.67 9.60 1.91
C ARG A 35 30.23 10.69 0.99
N ALA A 36 30.95 11.67 1.54
CA ALA A 36 31.55 12.76 0.75
C ALA A 36 32.63 12.27 -0.22
N ASP A 37 33.34 11.19 0.13
CA ASP A 37 34.38 10.61 -0.71
C ASP A 37 33.76 9.66 -1.75
N ARG A 38 32.66 8.96 -1.41
CA ARG A 38 31.90 8.16 -2.40
C ARG A 38 31.35 9.02 -3.53
N ALA A 39 30.89 10.23 -3.23
CA ALA A 39 30.44 11.18 -4.25
C ALA A 39 31.52 11.55 -5.28
N LYS A 40 32.81 11.42 -4.92
CA LYS A 40 33.96 11.70 -5.79
C LYS A 40 34.50 10.46 -6.50
N ARG A 41 34.02 9.27 -6.12
CA ARG A 41 34.49 7.96 -6.58
C ARG A 41 33.40 7.19 -7.30
N GLN A 42 32.49 7.88 -7.98
CA GLN A 42 31.36 7.26 -8.65
C GLN A 42 31.84 6.30 -9.75
N GLY A 43 31.19 5.14 -9.87
CA GLY A 43 31.56 4.11 -10.83
C GLY A 43 30.49 3.03 -10.97
N ILE A 44 30.89 1.84 -11.39
CA ILE A 44 29.97 0.73 -11.73
C ILE A 44 29.88 -0.35 -10.65
N TYR A 45 30.78 -0.34 -9.66
CA TYR A 45 30.84 -1.42 -8.67
C TYR A 45 29.94 -1.12 -7.48
N PRO A 46 29.04 -2.04 -7.09
CA PRO A 46 28.12 -1.81 -5.99
C PRO A 46 28.86 -1.65 -4.65
N TYR A 47 28.44 -0.63 -3.90
CA TYR A 47 28.89 -0.35 -2.54
C TYR A 47 27.80 -0.79 -1.54
N TYR A 48 28.03 -1.89 -0.85
CA TYR A 48 27.08 -2.48 0.08
C TYR A 48 27.19 -1.90 1.50
N GLY A 49 26.06 -1.85 2.20
CA GLY A 49 26.01 -1.78 3.66
C GLY A 49 25.02 -2.79 4.24
N ALA A 50 24.46 -2.48 5.41
CA ALA A 50 23.71 -3.45 6.23
C ALA A 50 22.46 -4.06 5.55
N SER A 51 21.82 -3.33 4.64
CA SER A 51 20.53 -3.73 4.02
C SER A 51 20.59 -3.87 2.50
N GLY A 52 21.79 -3.94 1.91
CA GLY A 52 21.96 -4.06 0.46
C GLY A 52 22.89 -2.99 -0.12
N VAL A 53 22.72 -2.73 -1.43
CA VAL A 53 23.51 -1.73 -2.17
C VAL A 53 23.07 -0.32 -1.75
N ILE A 54 24.03 0.53 -1.40
CA ILE A 54 23.79 1.92 -0.95
C ILE A 54 24.26 2.92 -2.02
N ASP A 55 25.26 2.56 -2.81
CA ASP A 55 25.93 3.46 -3.77
C ASP A 55 26.65 2.62 -4.84
N TYR A 56 27.25 3.28 -5.83
CA TYR A 56 28.17 2.64 -6.78
C TYR A 56 29.48 3.42 -6.86
N ILE A 57 30.60 2.69 -6.89
CA ILE A 57 31.94 3.28 -6.86
C ILE A 57 32.87 2.73 -7.94
N ASP A 58 34.00 3.42 -8.13
CA ASP A 58 35.01 3.22 -9.17
C ASP A 58 35.95 2.01 -8.97
N ASP A 59 35.88 1.35 -7.82
CA ASP A 59 36.78 0.25 -7.45
C ASP A 59 36.09 -0.82 -6.59
N TYR A 60 36.75 -1.96 -6.34
CA TYR A 60 36.20 -3.09 -5.59
C TYR A 60 37.23 -3.76 -4.66
N LEU A 61 36.75 -4.42 -3.60
CA LEU A 61 37.59 -5.18 -2.65
C LEU A 61 37.35 -6.69 -2.72
N PHE A 62 36.17 -7.07 -3.18
CA PHE A 62 35.70 -8.45 -3.23
C PHE A 62 35.30 -8.77 -4.66
N ASP A 63 35.59 -10.00 -5.07
CA ASP A 63 35.20 -10.55 -6.37
C ASP A 63 34.70 -11.98 -6.15
N GLY A 64 33.52 -12.27 -6.71
CA GLY A 64 32.85 -13.56 -6.59
C GLY A 64 31.77 -13.60 -5.51
N PRO A 65 31.27 -14.80 -5.18
CA PRO A 65 30.10 -14.94 -4.32
C PRO A 65 30.48 -14.89 -2.83
N HIS A 66 29.81 -13.99 -2.10
CA HIS A 66 29.95 -13.82 -0.66
C HIS A 66 28.57 -13.69 0.00
N LEU A 67 28.50 -14.07 1.27
CA LEU A 67 27.34 -13.76 2.11
C LEU A 67 27.63 -12.47 2.88
N LEU A 68 26.76 -11.50 2.73
CA LEU A 68 26.75 -10.27 3.54
C LEU A 68 25.71 -10.40 4.64
N ILE A 69 26.05 -9.94 5.85
CA ILE A 69 25.18 -10.03 7.03
C ILE A 69 25.20 -8.67 7.74
N ALA A 70 24.06 -8.11 8.07
CA ALA A 70 23.99 -6.84 8.80
C ALA A 70 24.79 -6.91 10.12
N GLU A 71 25.69 -5.94 10.35
CA GLU A 71 26.48 -5.82 11.59
C GLU A 71 25.77 -4.92 12.60
N ASP A 72 25.15 -3.83 12.15
CA ASP A 72 24.42 -2.90 13.01
C ASP A 72 23.21 -2.26 12.31
N GLY A 73 22.32 -1.67 13.12
CA GLY A 73 21.12 -0.97 12.67
C GLY A 73 19.83 -1.56 13.23
N ALA A 74 18.76 -0.77 13.21
CA ALA A 74 17.44 -1.16 13.73
C ALA A 74 16.87 -2.42 13.02
N ASN A 75 17.28 -2.67 11.78
CA ASN A 75 16.87 -3.83 10.99
C ASN A 75 17.23 -5.18 11.62
N LEU A 76 18.26 -5.23 12.46
CA LEU A 76 18.61 -6.45 13.20
C LEU A 76 17.47 -6.94 14.10
N LEU A 77 16.64 -6.00 14.58
CA LEU A 77 15.47 -6.26 15.41
C LEU A 77 14.17 -6.22 14.59
N SER A 78 14.00 -5.21 13.72
CA SER A 78 12.75 -5.01 12.98
C SER A 78 12.53 -6.02 11.85
N ARG A 79 13.61 -6.63 11.32
CA ARG A 79 13.55 -7.63 10.24
C ARG A 79 12.80 -7.16 8.98
N THR A 80 12.76 -5.85 8.74
CA THR A 80 12.04 -5.26 7.60
C THR A 80 12.75 -5.51 6.27
N THR A 81 14.06 -5.73 6.30
CA THR A 81 14.87 -6.16 5.16
C THR A 81 15.68 -7.42 5.52
N PRO A 82 16.09 -8.24 4.54
CA PRO A 82 16.90 -9.42 4.80
C PRO A 82 18.16 -9.09 5.61
N ILE A 83 18.37 -9.80 6.71
CA ILE A 83 19.60 -9.64 7.52
C ILE A 83 20.82 -10.19 6.81
N ALA A 84 20.65 -11.25 6.02
CA ALA A 84 21.72 -11.89 5.30
C ALA A 84 21.34 -12.09 3.84
N PHE A 85 22.23 -11.74 2.92
CA PHE A 85 21.98 -11.79 1.48
C PHE A 85 23.26 -12.05 0.69
N LYS A 86 23.10 -12.63 -0.51
CA LYS A 86 24.22 -12.92 -1.41
C LYS A 86 24.69 -11.62 -2.08
N ALA A 87 25.99 -11.38 -2.08
CA ALA A 87 26.67 -10.45 -2.98
C ALA A 87 27.50 -11.25 -3.98
N GLU A 88 27.52 -10.83 -5.23
CA GLU A 88 28.17 -11.55 -6.34
C GLU A 88 28.86 -10.57 -7.29
N GLY A 89 29.91 -11.04 -7.94
CA GLY A 89 30.75 -10.21 -8.81
C GLY A 89 31.67 -9.29 -8.01
N LYS A 90 32.04 -8.16 -8.62
CA LYS A 90 32.99 -7.20 -8.06
C LYS A 90 32.27 -6.15 -7.24
N PHE A 91 32.58 -6.04 -5.96
CA PHE A 91 31.90 -5.11 -5.07
C PHE A 91 32.76 -4.60 -3.92
N TRP A 92 32.24 -3.60 -3.22
CA TRP A 92 32.83 -3.00 -2.03
C TRP A 92 31.83 -3.05 -0.88
N VAL A 93 32.29 -3.24 0.36
CA VAL A 93 31.41 -3.33 1.54
C VAL A 93 31.83 -2.35 2.63
N ASN A 94 30.84 -1.69 3.23
CA ASN A 94 31.00 -0.83 4.38
C ASN A 94 31.23 -1.62 5.69
N ASN A 95 31.58 -0.95 6.78
CA ASN A 95 31.73 -1.54 8.11
C ASN A 95 30.41 -1.99 8.76
N HIS A 96 29.26 -1.57 8.23
CA HIS A 96 27.93 -1.94 8.76
C HIS A 96 27.42 -3.31 8.29
N ALA A 97 28.18 -4.04 7.47
CA ALA A 97 27.84 -5.41 7.05
C ALA A 97 29.05 -6.32 7.13
N HIS A 98 28.90 -7.47 7.79
CA HIS A 98 29.89 -8.54 7.78
C HIS A 98 30.03 -9.13 6.39
N VAL A 99 31.23 -9.56 6.03
CA VAL A 99 31.53 -10.24 4.76
C VAL A 99 32.08 -11.62 5.07
N VAL A 100 31.39 -12.68 4.63
CA VAL A 100 31.84 -14.05 4.82
C VAL A 100 31.76 -14.87 3.53
N THR A 101 32.66 -15.85 3.39
CA THR A 101 32.64 -16.84 2.30
C THR A 101 32.37 -18.22 2.88
N PRO A 102 31.30 -18.93 2.47
CA PRO A 102 31.10 -20.31 2.88
C PRO A 102 32.20 -21.23 2.37
N LEU A 103 32.54 -22.25 3.15
CA LEU A 103 33.58 -23.23 2.81
C LEU A 103 32.96 -24.52 2.24
N ALA A 104 33.78 -25.33 1.58
CA ALA A 104 33.44 -26.67 1.08
C ALA A 104 32.12 -26.75 0.27
N GLY A 105 31.79 -25.68 -0.48
CA GLY A 105 30.61 -25.65 -1.35
C GLY A 105 29.26 -25.53 -0.63
N ILE A 106 29.26 -25.17 0.67
CA ILE A 106 28.03 -24.88 1.42
C ILE A 106 27.24 -23.77 0.68
N PRO A 107 25.96 -23.99 0.35
CA PRO A 107 25.18 -22.98 -0.38
C PRO A 107 25.03 -21.68 0.42
N ILE A 108 25.34 -20.54 -0.20
CA ILE A 108 25.10 -19.21 0.42
C ILE A 108 23.63 -19.05 0.80
N ALA A 109 22.72 -19.50 -0.07
CA ALA A 109 21.28 -19.43 0.14
C ALA A 109 20.83 -20.25 1.36
N TYR A 110 21.45 -21.40 1.65
CA TYR A 110 21.19 -22.15 2.88
C TYR A 110 21.46 -21.31 4.12
N LEU A 111 22.63 -20.65 4.17
CA LEU A 111 22.99 -19.77 5.29
C LEU A 111 22.08 -18.54 5.37
N ALA A 112 21.75 -17.94 4.24
CA ALA A 112 20.83 -16.80 4.18
C ALA A 112 19.44 -17.16 4.73
N SER A 113 18.88 -18.30 4.32
CA SER A 113 17.61 -18.83 4.84
C SER A 113 17.68 -19.10 6.35
N TRP A 114 18.83 -19.56 6.86
CA TRP A 114 19.02 -19.80 8.29
C TRP A 114 18.97 -18.50 9.09
N PHE A 115 19.67 -17.46 8.62
CA PHE A 115 19.61 -16.13 9.24
C PHE A 115 18.21 -15.52 9.18
N ALA A 116 17.45 -15.78 8.12
CA ALA A 116 16.06 -15.32 7.99
C ALA A 116 15.14 -15.92 9.06
N GLN A 117 15.35 -17.19 9.43
CA GLN A 117 14.54 -17.90 10.44
C GLN A 117 15.02 -17.68 11.88
N THR A 118 16.31 -17.44 12.09
CA THR A 118 16.92 -17.50 13.42
C THR A 118 16.68 -16.22 14.21
N ASP A 119 16.23 -16.37 15.47
CA ASP A 119 16.18 -15.26 16.41
C ASP A 119 17.60 -14.86 16.84
N LEU A 120 18.00 -13.66 16.43
CA LEU A 120 19.31 -13.08 16.74
C LEU A 120 19.26 -12.15 17.96
N SER A 121 18.09 -11.86 18.51
CA SER A 121 17.90 -10.96 19.67
C SER A 121 18.83 -11.29 20.84
N PRO A 122 19.08 -12.57 21.20
CA PRO A 122 20.00 -12.93 22.28
C PRO A 122 21.48 -12.56 22.02
N PHE A 123 21.85 -12.30 20.77
CA PHE A 123 23.22 -12.04 20.32
C PHE A 123 23.45 -10.58 19.94
N ILE A 124 22.39 -9.78 19.93
CA ILE A 124 22.40 -8.36 19.62
C ILE A 124 22.70 -7.58 20.89
N THR A 125 23.58 -6.59 20.77
CA THR A 125 24.00 -5.70 21.85
C THR A 125 23.67 -4.24 21.51
N GLY A 126 23.53 -3.39 22.52
CA GLY A 126 23.21 -1.97 22.35
C GLY A 126 21.71 -1.70 22.21
N SER A 127 21.17 -0.81 23.05
CA SER A 127 19.75 -0.45 23.05
C SER A 127 19.39 0.59 21.98
N ALA A 128 20.20 1.64 21.84
CA ALA A 128 19.97 2.73 20.88
C ALA A 128 20.45 2.38 19.45
N GLN A 129 21.56 1.63 19.33
CA GLN A 129 22.07 1.13 18.06
C GLN A 129 22.34 -0.37 18.19
N PRO A 130 21.36 -1.22 17.82
CA PRO A 130 21.51 -2.67 17.83
C PRO A 130 22.70 -3.10 17.00
N LYS A 131 23.50 -4.03 17.53
CA LYS A 131 24.74 -4.51 16.90
C LYS A 131 24.95 -6.00 17.13
N LEU A 132 25.13 -6.74 16.04
CA LEU A 132 25.64 -8.10 16.00
C LEU A 132 27.16 -8.04 15.86
N THR A 133 27.90 -8.27 16.94
CA THR A 133 29.38 -8.21 16.86
C THR A 133 29.95 -9.38 16.07
N GLN A 134 31.11 -9.20 15.43
CA GLN A 134 31.82 -10.29 14.76
C GLN A 134 32.02 -11.51 15.69
N LYS A 135 32.36 -11.26 16.96
CA LYS A 135 32.53 -12.34 17.95
C LYS A 135 31.23 -13.10 18.18
N ALA A 136 30.11 -12.39 18.29
CA ALA A 136 28.79 -13.00 18.44
C ALA A 136 28.42 -13.80 17.19
N LEU A 137 28.55 -13.20 15.99
CA LEU A 137 28.33 -13.85 14.70
C LEU A 137 29.13 -15.16 14.57
N ASN A 138 30.42 -15.12 14.85
CA ASN A 138 31.31 -16.27 14.75
C ASN A 138 30.92 -17.42 15.69
N ASN A 139 30.33 -17.11 16.85
CA ASN A 139 29.96 -18.09 17.86
C ASN A 139 28.54 -18.66 17.70
N LEU A 140 27.75 -18.12 16.76
CA LEU A 140 26.41 -18.62 16.47
C LEU A 140 26.45 -20.13 16.17
N GLN A 141 25.51 -20.87 16.76
CA GLN A 141 25.36 -22.30 16.53
C GLN A 141 24.40 -22.52 15.38
N ILE A 142 24.89 -23.17 14.32
CA ILE A 142 24.12 -23.44 13.11
C ILE A 142 23.93 -24.95 12.95
N PRO A 143 22.69 -25.43 12.67
CA PRO A 143 22.47 -26.80 12.24
C PRO A 143 23.07 -26.98 10.84
N LEU A 144 23.81 -28.06 10.66
CA LEU A 144 24.47 -28.42 9.41
C LEU A 144 23.99 -29.80 8.96
N PRO A 145 23.15 -29.87 7.91
CA PRO A 145 22.78 -31.10 7.21
C PRO A 145 23.94 -31.61 6.34
N PRO A 146 23.87 -32.85 5.83
CA PRO A 146 24.64 -33.31 4.67
C PRO A 146 24.61 -32.30 3.50
N LEU A 147 25.71 -32.17 2.76
CA LEU A 147 25.84 -31.15 1.70
C LEU A 147 24.76 -31.26 0.62
N ASN A 148 24.44 -32.48 0.19
CA ASN A 148 23.38 -32.72 -0.80
C ASN A 148 22.00 -32.37 -0.25
N GLU A 149 21.78 -32.58 1.04
CA GLU A 149 20.53 -32.19 1.70
C GLU A 149 20.41 -30.67 1.82
N GLN A 150 21.49 -29.95 2.14
CA GLN A 150 21.51 -28.48 2.11
C GLN A 150 21.04 -27.95 0.76
N ARG A 151 21.56 -28.50 -0.35
CA ARG A 151 21.16 -28.12 -1.72
C ARG A 151 19.69 -28.42 -1.99
N ARG A 152 19.19 -29.59 -1.58
CA ARG A 152 17.78 -29.97 -1.72
C ARG A 152 16.86 -29.08 -0.90
N ILE A 153 17.25 -28.73 0.33
CA ILE A 153 16.55 -27.79 1.21
C ILE A 153 16.46 -26.43 0.52
N THR A 154 17.59 -25.87 0.08
CA THR A 154 17.63 -24.57 -0.60
C THR A 154 16.75 -24.57 -1.85
N ALA A 155 16.88 -25.57 -2.72
CA ALA A 155 16.07 -25.66 -3.93
C ALA A 155 14.56 -25.74 -3.61
N LYS A 156 14.18 -26.46 -2.55
CA LYS A 156 12.78 -26.57 -2.13
C LYS A 156 12.26 -25.28 -1.50
N ILE A 157 13.07 -24.58 -0.71
CA ILE A 157 12.74 -23.25 -0.18
C ILE A 157 12.52 -22.28 -1.33
N GLU A 158 13.46 -22.17 -2.27
CA GLU A 158 13.38 -21.25 -3.41
C GLU A 158 12.13 -21.52 -4.26
N ALA A 159 11.85 -22.79 -4.57
CA ALA A 159 10.65 -23.17 -5.31
C ALA A 159 9.35 -22.76 -4.60
N LEU A 160 9.24 -23.01 -3.28
CA LEU A 160 8.04 -22.64 -2.51
C LEU A 160 7.91 -21.13 -2.33
N GLN A 161 9.03 -20.43 -2.11
CA GLN A 161 9.05 -18.97 -1.95
C GLN A 161 8.79 -18.23 -3.25
N THR A 162 9.07 -18.83 -4.41
CA THR A 162 8.70 -18.25 -5.70
C THR A 162 7.18 -18.06 -5.81
N HIS A 163 6.40 -19.05 -5.39
CA HIS A 163 4.93 -18.95 -5.38
C HIS A 163 4.46 -17.90 -4.36
N SER A 164 5.04 -17.90 -3.16
CA SER A 164 4.71 -16.92 -2.12
C SER A 164 5.06 -15.48 -2.52
N LYS A 165 6.17 -15.28 -3.25
CA LYS A 165 6.56 -13.98 -3.78
C LYS A 165 5.58 -13.48 -4.84
N ALA A 166 5.17 -14.34 -5.77
CA ALA A 166 4.16 -13.98 -6.77
C ALA A 166 2.82 -13.62 -6.11
N ALA A 167 2.41 -14.36 -5.08
CA ALA A 167 1.23 -14.02 -4.28
C ALA A 167 1.39 -12.66 -3.57
N GLN A 168 2.56 -12.39 -2.98
CA GLN A 168 2.85 -11.11 -2.34
C GLN A 168 2.74 -9.94 -3.33
N GLU A 169 3.37 -10.06 -4.50
CA GLU A 169 3.32 -9.03 -5.55
C GLU A 169 1.88 -8.75 -6.01
N ALA A 170 1.05 -9.80 -6.11
CA ALA A 170 -0.37 -9.65 -6.43
C ALA A 170 -1.14 -8.93 -5.30
N LEU A 171 -0.91 -9.31 -4.04
CA LEU A 171 -1.54 -8.69 -2.86
C LEU A 171 -1.16 -7.21 -2.72
N ASP A 172 0.11 -6.87 -2.95
CA ASP A 172 0.63 -5.49 -2.87
C ASP A 172 -0.02 -4.56 -3.90
N ALA A 173 -0.51 -5.09 -5.03
CA ALA A 173 -1.19 -4.32 -6.06
C ALA A 173 -2.66 -4.01 -5.72
N VAL A 174 -3.32 -4.84 -4.90
CA VAL A 174 -4.76 -4.74 -4.62
C VAL A 174 -5.17 -3.38 -4.03
N PRO A 175 -4.49 -2.80 -3.02
CA PRO A 175 -4.90 -1.52 -2.45
C PRO A 175 -5.00 -0.39 -3.49
N THR A 176 -4.06 -0.36 -4.44
CA THR A 176 -4.04 0.64 -5.51
C THR A 176 -5.19 0.42 -6.51
N LEU A 177 -5.50 -0.84 -6.83
CA LEU A 177 -6.64 -1.18 -7.69
C LEU A 177 -7.98 -0.81 -7.03
N LEU A 178 -8.14 -1.09 -5.73
CA LEU A 178 -9.33 -0.74 -4.97
C LEU A 178 -9.52 0.79 -4.89
N ASP A 179 -8.46 1.57 -4.68
CA ASP A 179 -8.53 3.04 -4.72
C ASP A 179 -8.97 3.57 -6.10
N ARG A 180 -8.38 3.04 -7.18
CA ARG A 180 -8.79 3.40 -8.55
C ARG A 180 -10.25 3.04 -8.81
N PHE A 181 -10.71 1.89 -8.33
CA PHE A 181 -12.09 1.46 -8.49
C PHE A 181 -13.07 2.32 -7.68
N ARG A 182 -12.74 2.70 -6.44
CA ARG A 182 -13.54 3.67 -5.66
C ARG A 182 -13.74 4.97 -6.44
N LYS A 183 -12.66 5.50 -7.01
CA LYS A 183 -12.67 6.72 -7.83
C LYS A 183 -13.54 6.56 -9.08
N SER A 184 -13.46 5.43 -9.79
CA SER A 184 -14.28 5.19 -10.97
C SER A 184 -15.76 5.03 -10.65
N VAL A 185 -16.11 4.39 -9.52
CA VAL A 185 -17.49 4.25 -9.04
C VAL A 185 -18.10 5.62 -8.75
N LEU A 186 -17.39 6.48 -8.02
CA LEU A 186 -17.87 7.85 -7.75
C LEU A 186 -18.00 8.67 -9.05
N ALA A 187 -17.03 8.55 -9.97
CA ALA A 187 -17.12 9.25 -11.25
C ALA A 187 -18.35 8.78 -12.08
N ALA A 188 -18.61 7.48 -12.12
CA ALA A 188 -19.78 6.90 -12.77
C ALA A 188 -21.09 7.32 -12.09
N ALA A 189 -21.10 7.44 -10.76
CA ALA A 189 -22.27 7.89 -10.00
C ALA A 189 -22.72 9.28 -10.43
N PHE A 190 -21.80 10.24 -10.49
CA PHE A 190 -22.11 11.64 -10.75
C PHE A 190 -22.16 12.03 -12.23
N ARG A 191 -21.76 11.13 -13.13
CA ARG A 191 -22.15 11.19 -14.56
C ARG A 191 -23.53 10.60 -14.83
N GLY A 192 -24.11 9.90 -13.85
CA GLY A 192 -25.39 9.21 -13.99
C GLY A 192 -25.31 7.86 -14.73
N ASP A 193 -24.10 7.29 -14.85
CA ASP A 193 -23.87 5.98 -15.48
C ASP A 193 -24.40 4.84 -14.60
N LEU A 194 -24.23 4.94 -13.27
CA LEU A 194 -24.61 3.86 -12.33
C LEU A 194 -26.11 3.56 -12.32
N THR A 195 -26.94 4.55 -12.63
CA THR A 195 -28.40 4.46 -12.55
C THR A 195 -29.08 4.66 -13.90
N ARG A 196 -28.34 4.52 -15.01
CA ARG A 196 -28.86 4.72 -16.36
C ARG A 196 -30.07 3.85 -16.66
N GLU A 197 -29.96 2.54 -16.44
CA GLU A 197 -31.04 1.58 -16.65
C GLU A 197 -32.25 1.87 -15.74
N TRP A 198 -31.98 2.22 -14.48
CA TRP A 198 -33.04 2.61 -13.55
C TRP A 198 -33.79 3.85 -14.05
N ARG A 199 -33.08 4.85 -14.58
CA ARG A 199 -33.67 6.09 -15.10
C ARG A 199 -34.52 5.83 -16.34
N GLU A 200 -34.07 4.95 -17.23
CA GLU A 200 -34.84 4.53 -18.42
C GLU A 200 -36.13 3.80 -18.02
N ALA A 201 -36.09 2.98 -16.97
CA ALA A 201 -37.25 2.29 -16.42
C ALA A 201 -38.21 3.20 -15.62
N ASN A 202 -37.76 4.39 -15.19
CA ASN A 202 -38.53 5.31 -14.34
C ASN A 202 -38.56 6.74 -14.93
N PRO A 203 -39.17 6.95 -16.12
CA PRO A 203 -39.12 8.23 -16.83
C PRO A 203 -39.96 9.36 -16.20
N ASP A 204 -40.93 9.01 -15.35
CA ASP A 204 -41.95 9.93 -14.82
C ASP A 204 -41.67 10.36 -13.36
N VAL A 205 -40.43 10.18 -12.89
CA VAL A 205 -40.01 10.62 -11.55
C VAL A 205 -39.99 12.15 -11.46
N GLU A 206 -40.27 12.66 -10.26
CA GLU A 206 -40.22 14.10 -9.99
C GLU A 206 -38.83 14.67 -10.34
N PRO A 207 -38.75 15.73 -11.17
CA PRO A 207 -37.47 16.35 -11.55
C PRO A 207 -36.71 16.93 -10.35
N ALA A 208 -35.38 16.94 -10.43
CA ALA A 208 -34.49 17.48 -9.41
C ALA A 208 -34.73 18.97 -9.11
N SER A 209 -35.24 19.73 -10.08
CA SER A 209 -35.61 21.14 -9.88
C SER A 209 -36.67 21.33 -8.80
N VAL A 210 -37.63 20.40 -8.66
CA VAL A 210 -38.66 20.47 -7.62
C VAL A 210 -38.06 20.16 -6.24
N LEU A 211 -37.17 19.17 -6.16
CA LEU A 211 -36.38 18.91 -4.95
C LEU A 211 -35.55 20.14 -4.55
N LEU A 212 -34.90 20.79 -5.52
CA LEU A 212 -34.08 21.98 -5.26
C LEU A 212 -34.91 23.14 -4.70
N GLU A 213 -36.12 23.37 -5.23
CA GLU A 213 -37.03 24.38 -4.68
C GLU A 213 -37.45 24.06 -3.23
N ARG A 214 -37.74 22.79 -2.91
CA ARG A 214 -38.01 22.37 -1.53
C ARG A 214 -36.82 22.65 -0.60
N ILE A 215 -35.60 22.35 -1.05
CA ILE A 215 -34.36 22.63 -0.32
C ILE A 215 -34.18 24.13 -0.08
N ARG A 216 -34.42 24.98 -1.09
CA ARG A 216 -34.31 26.45 -0.97
C ARG A 216 -35.30 27.01 0.06
N VAL A 217 -36.54 26.55 0.06
CA VAL A 217 -37.56 26.96 1.03
C VAL A 217 -37.14 26.59 2.46
N GLU A 218 -36.72 25.34 2.69
CA GLU A 218 -36.31 24.88 4.02
C GLU A 218 -35.00 25.55 4.47
N ARG A 219 -34.05 25.74 3.54
CA ARG A 219 -32.81 26.51 3.77
C ARG A 219 -33.12 27.91 4.27
N LYS A 220 -33.98 28.65 3.56
CA LYS A 220 -34.39 30.01 3.93
C LYS A 220 -35.01 30.06 5.31
N LYS A 221 -35.92 29.13 5.60
CA LYS A 221 -36.56 29.01 6.91
C LYS A 221 -35.55 28.79 8.03
N ARG A 222 -34.61 27.84 7.86
CA ARG A 222 -33.56 27.56 8.86
C ARG A 222 -32.60 28.72 9.03
N TRP A 223 -32.16 29.34 7.94
CA TRP A 223 -31.27 30.51 7.99
C TRP A 223 -31.92 31.69 8.74
N ILE A 224 -33.22 31.93 8.51
CA ILE A 224 -33.96 32.99 9.21
C ILE A 224 -34.08 32.70 10.71
N ALA A 225 -34.34 31.44 11.08
CA ALA A 225 -34.40 31.02 12.47
C ALA A 225 -33.04 31.19 13.17
N ASP A 226 -31.97 30.65 12.59
CA ASP A 226 -30.60 30.75 13.11
C ASP A 226 -30.14 32.21 13.25
N TYR A 227 -30.43 33.05 12.25
CA TYR A 227 -30.15 34.48 12.32
C TYR A 227 -30.88 35.13 13.50
N ALA A 228 -32.17 34.83 13.68
CA ALA A 228 -32.94 35.40 14.78
C ALA A 228 -32.41 34.97 16.15
N GLU A 229 -32.12 33.68 16.33
CA GLU A 229 -31.58 33.09 17.56
C GLU A 229 -30.19 33.67 17.88
N THR A 230 -29.27 33.70 16.92
CA THR A 230 -27.93 34.27 17.09
C THR A 230 -27.98 35.72 17.60
N TYR A 231 -28.88 36.55 17.05
CA TYR A 231 -29.00 37.94 17.49
C TYR A 231 -29.74 38.10 18.81
N ARG A 232 -30.64 37.16 19.13
CA ARG A 232 -31.29 37.06 20.44
C ARG A 232 -30.28 36.72 21.52
N ASP A 233 -29.43 35.71 21.32
CA ASP A 233 -28.40 35.33 22.30
C ASP A 233 -27.39 36.46 22.53
N ARG A 234 -26.97 37.14 21.45
CA ARG A 234 -26.13 38.35 21.56
C ARG A 234 -26.81 39.47 22.34
N ALA A 235 -28.12 39.65 22.21
CA ALA A 235 -28.86 40.66 22.94
C ALA A 235 -28.98 40.28 24.42
N GLN A 236 -29.29 39.01 24.72
CA GLN A 236 -29.34 38.48 26.07
C GLN A 236 -27.99 38.61 26.78
N ALA A 237 -26.90 38.16 26.17
CA ALA A 237 -25.55 38.29 26.72
C ALA A 237 -25.18 39.75 26.99
N ARG A 238 -25.62 40.70 26.15
CA ARG A 238 -25.41 42.15 26.37
C ARG A 238 -26.26 42.70 27.52
N ALA A 239 -27.49 42.21 27.72
CA ALA A 239 -28.36 42.61 28.81
C ALA A 239 -27.82 42.13 30.16
N LEU A 240 -27.46 40.84 30.24
CA LEU A 240 -26.86 40.22 31.42
C LEU A 240 -25.54 40.92 31.82
N LYS A 241 -24.67 41.24 30.84
CA LYS A 241 -23.45 42.04 31.10
C LYS A 241 -23.71 43.44 31.64
N LYS A 242 -24.90 44.00 31.42
CA LYS A 242 -25.32 45.31 31.95
C LYS A 242 -26.10 45.18 33.27
N GLY A 243 -26.16 43.99 33.86
CA GLY A 243 -26.91 43.73 35.09
C GLY A 243 -28.43 43.86 34.91
N LYS A 244 -28.94 43.68 33.68
CA LYS A 244 -30.38 43.68 33.40
C LYS A 244 -30.88 42.25 33.31
N ASP A 245 -32.02 41.99 33.95
CA ASP A 245 -32.74 40.73 33.80
C ASP A 245 -33.26 40.58 32.37
N TRP A 246 -33.22 39.35 31.84
CA TRP A 246 -33.76 39.01 30.52
C TRP A 246 -35.08 38.28 30.70
N THR A 247 -36.17 38.89 30.24
CA THR A 247 -37.51 38.31 30.41
C THR A 247 -37.95 37.51 29.18
N PRO A 248 -38.91 36.57 29.32
CA PRO A 248 -39.51 35.89 28.16
C PRO A 248 -40.14 36.84 27.14
N GLU A 249 -40.58 38.03 27.57
CA GLU A 249 -41.13 39.05 26.67
C GLU A 249 -40.02 39.76 25.87
N ASP A 250 -38.85 40.00 26.46
CA ASP A 250 -37.67 40.49 25.75
C ASP A 250 -37.23 39.49 24.68
N ASP A 251 -37.28 38.19 25.01
CA ASP A 251 -36.99 37.09 24.09
C ASP A 251 -37.91 37.15 22.86
N ARG A 252 -39.22 37.14 23.09
CA ARG A 252 -40.23 37.17 22.04
C ARG A 252 -40.11 38.40 21.15
N LYS A 253 -39.93 39.58 21.73
CA LYS A 253 -39.75 40.85 20.98
C LYS A 253 -38.48 40.83 20.16
N THR A 254 -37.39 40.31 20.72
CA THR A 254 -36.09 40.23 20.05
C THR A 254 -36.13 39.26 18.88
N LEU A 255 -36.69 38.06 19.08
CA LEU A 255 -36.90 37.09 18.01
C LEU A 255 -37.77 37.68 16.89
N ALA A 256 -38.96 38.21 17.20
CA ALA A 256 -39.83 38.81 16.18
C ALA A 256 -39.15 39.93 15.38
N LYS A 257 -38.38 40.79 16.06
CA LYS A 257 -37.60 41.85 15.42
C LYS A 257 -36.54 41.29 14.47
N TYR A 258 -35.76 40.31 14.90
CA TYR A 258 -34.66 39.78 14.10
C TYR A 258 -35.13 38.79 13.03
N THR A 259 -36.25 38.09 13.21
CA THR A 259 -36.92 37.33 12.15
C THR A 259 -37.35 38.25 11.01
N LYS A 260 -38.02 39.38 11.31
CA LYS A 260 -38.38 40.37 10.28
C LYS A 260 -37.14 40.90 9.55
N ARG A 261 -36.10 41.26 10.30
CA ARG A 261 -34.83 41.75 9.73
C ARG A 261 -34.11 40.68 8.89
N ALA A 262 -34.23 39.41 9.27
CA ALA A 262 -33.67 38.30 8.51
C ALA A 262 -34.36 38.17 7.15
N HIS A 263 -35.70 38.23 7.11
CA HIS A 263 -36.44 38.25 5.85
C HIS A 263 -35.99 39.38 4.91
N GLU A 264 -35.74 40.57 5.43
CA GLU A 264 -35.26 41.74 4.66
C GLU A 264 -33.81 41.58 4.17
N ARG A 265 -33.00 40.74 4.83
CA ARG A 265 -31.57 40.54 4.52
C ARG A 265 -31.26 39.26 3.77
N TYR A 266 -32.22 38.34 3.68
CA TYR A 266 -32.01 37.07 3.04
C TYR A 266 -31.87 37.29 1.53
N GLU A 267 -30.77 36.79 0.98
CA GLU A 267 -30.48 36.79 -0.45
C GLU A 267 -30.53 35.35 -0.96
N GLU A 268 -31.24 35.14 -2.08
CA GLU A 268 -31.21 33.83 -2.74
C GLU A 268 -29.83 33.59 -3.36
N PRO A 269 -29.28 32.38 -3.25
CA PRO A 269 -28.01 32.04 -3.87
C PRO A 269 -28.06 32.20 -5.40
N GLU A 270 -26.97 32.71 -5.97
CA GLU A 270 -26.86 32.85 -7.42
C GLU A 270 -26.94 31.48 -8.12
N PRO A 271 -27.60 31.41 -9.29
CA PRO A 271 -27.60 30.20 -10.10
C PRO A 271 -26.19 29.85 -10.55
N VAL A 272 -25.96 28.56 -10.79
CA VAL A 272 -24.69 28.09 -11.34
C VAL A 272 -24.58 28.53 -12.79
N ASP A 273 -23.39 29.00 -13.19
CA ASP A 273 -23.07 29.17 -14.59
C ASP A 273 -22.84 27.80 -15.24
N GLU A 274 -23.75 27.41 -16.14
CA GLU A 274 -23.76 26.11 -16.80
C GLU A 274 -22.95 26.09 -18.11
N ALA A 275 -22.41 27.23 -18.57
CA ALA A 275 -21.81 27.36 -19.91
C ALA A 275 -20.61 26.43 -20.16
N GLU A 276 -19.81 26.15 -19.13
CA GLU A 276 -18.64 25.26 -19.20
C GLU A 276 -18.87 23.90 -18.51
N LEU A 277 -20.11 23.61 -18.11
CA LEU A 277 -20.44 22.38 -17.41
C LEU A 277 -20.91 21.29 -18.39
N PRO A 278 -20.64 20.01 -18.08
CA PRO A 278 -21.11 18.91 -18.92
C PRO A 278 -22.63 18.78 -18.86
N ASP A 279 -23.21 18.21 -19.93
CA ASP A 279 -24.62 17.85 -19.97
C ASP A 279 -24.96 16.87 -18.84
N LEU A 280 -26.13 17.09 -18.23
CA LEU A 280 -26.65 16.23 -17.18
C LEU A 280 -27.66 15.21 -17.72
N PRO A 281 -27.81 14.07 -17.04
CA PRO A 281 -28.90 13.13 -17.32
C PRO A 281 -30.28 13.78 -17.23
N ARG A 282 -31.25 13.23 -17.95
CA ARG A 282 -32.65 13.70 -17.92
C ARG A 282 -33.17 13.77 -16.49
N GLY A 283 -33.76 14.91 -16.14
CA GLY A 283 -34.39 15.14 -14.84
C GLY A 283 -33.43 15.65 -13.75
N TRP A 284 -32.13 15.70 -14.01
CA TRP A 284 -31.14 16.29 -13.11
C TRP A 284 -31.05 17.81 -13.33
N CYS A 285 -30.51 18.53 -12.36
CA CYS A 285 -30.18 19.95 -12.49
C CYS A 285 -28.87 20.29 -11.78
N TRP A 286 -28.23 21.38 -12.21
CA TRP A 286 -27.09 21.95 -11.50
C TRP A 286 -27.55 22.77 -10.29
N SER A 287 -26.80 22.69 -9.20
CA SER A 287 -26.95 23.55 -8.02
C SER A 287 -25.60 23.95 -7.47
N SER A 288 -25.50 25.10 -6.81
CA SER A 288 -24.31 25.47 -6.03
C SER A 288 -24.37 24.82 -4.65
N VAL A 289 -23.23 24.61 -4.00
CA VAL A 289 -23.19 24.18 -2.58
C VAL A 289 -23.89 25.20 -1.70
N GLU A 290 -23.78 26.50 -2.01
CA GLU A 290 -24.47 27.56 -1.26
C GLU A 290 -26.00 27.43 -1.27
N ALA A 291 -26.58 26.96 -2.38
CA ALA A 291 -28.01 26.70 -2.48
C ALA A 291 -28.47 25.47 -1.68
N LEU A 292 -27.56 24.54 -1.37
CA LEU A 292 -27.86 23.30 -0.65
C LEU A 292 -27.65 23.41 0.86
N CYS A 293 -26.78 24.35 1.29
CA CYS A 293 -26.42 24.51 2.69
C CYS A 293 -27.18 25.66 3.37
N TRP A 294 -27.73 25.41 4.55
CA TRP A 294 -28.38 26.44 5.38
C TRP A 294 -27.43 27.07 6.40
N ASP A 295 -26.40 26.33 6.81
CA ASP A 295 -25.30 26.82 7.64
C ASP A 295 -23.93 26.37 7.09
N GLY A 296 -22.92 27.19 7.36
CA GLY A 296 -21.59 27.10 6.79
C GLY A 296 -21.48 27.80 5.43
N PRO A 297 -20.27 27.81 4.84
CA PRO A 297 -19.06 27.15 5.31
C PRO A 297 -18.44 27.81 6.55
N THR A 298 -18.21 27.04 7.61
CA THR A 298 -17.63 27.52 8.88
C THR A 298 -16.27 26.88 9.11
N ASN A 299 -15.22 27.70 9.31
CA ASN A 299 -13.90 27.20 9.68
C ASN A 299 -13.89 26.73 11.14
N GLY A 300 -13.10 25.69 11.41
CA GLY A 300 -12.89 25.20 12.76
C GLY A 300 -12.00 26.10 13.63
N TYR A 301 -11.66 25.60 14.81
CA TYR A 301 -10.81 26.27 15.79
C TYR A 301 -9.55 25.44 16.07
N SER A 302 -8.39 26.09 15.98
CA SER A 302 -7.10 25.50 16.33
C SER A 302 -6.53 26.20 17.56
N GLY A 303 -6.52 25.48 18.68
CA GLY A 303 -5.89 25.91 19.92
C GLY A 303 -4.51 25.30 20.14
N LYS A 304 -3.85 25.70 21.23
CA LYS A 304 -2.56 25.11 21.63
C LYS A 304 -2.73 23.68 22.12
N THR A 305 -1.72 22.85 21.87
CA THR A 305 -1.72 21.41 22.22
C THR A 305 -0.52 21.06 23.08
N ALA A 306 -0.70 20.15 24.03
CA ALA A 306 0.37 19.53 24.83
C ALA A 306 0.05 18.05 25.08
N SER A 307 1.05 17.24 25.42
CA SER A 307 0.87 15.79 25.65
C SER A 307 0.00 15.47 26.86
N ASP A 308 -0.03 16.37 27.84
CA ASP A 308 -0.81 16.30 29.09
C ASP A 308 -2.06 17.19 29.07
N ALA A 309 -2.46 17.66 27.88
CA ALA A 309 -3.62 18.54 27.74
C ALA A 309 -4.93 17.81 28.10
N VAL A 310 -5.73 18.43 28.96
CA VAL A 310 -7.03 17.91 29.44
C VAL A 310 -8.24 18.71 28.94
N GLY A 311 -8.01 19.76 28.14
CA GLY A 311 -9.06 20.63 27.61
C GLY A 311 -9.87 19.99 26.48
N THR A 312 -10.41 20.84 25.61
CA THR A 312 -11.38 20.44 24.58
C THR A 312 -10.81 19.40 23.61
N LEU A 313 -11.61 18.39 23.31
CA LEU A 313 -11.27 17.36 22.33
C LEU A 313 -11.47 17.91 20.90
N SER A 314 -10.45 17.76 20.06
CA SER A 314 -10.45 18.21 18.67
C SER A 314 -9.96 17.10 17.74
N MET A 315 -10.59 16.94 16.58
CA MET A 315 -10.10 16.00 15.57
C MET A 315 -8.82 16.49 14.89
N LYS A 316 -8.04 15.56 14.36
CA LYS A 316 -6.92 15.83 13.44
C LYS A 316 -7.40 15.67 12.00
N LEU A 317 -6.65 16.23 11.05
CA LEU A 317 -6.93 16.00 9.61
C LEU A 317 -6.91 14.51 9.25
N SER A 318 -6.07 13.72 9.91
CA SER A 318 -5.99 12.26 9.73
C SER A 318 -7.32 11.53 9.98
N ALA A 319 -8.23 12.12 10.75
CA ALA A 319 -9.56 11.56 10.99
C ALA A 319 -10.43 11.46 9.73
N THR A 320 -10.11 12.20 8.67
CA THR A 320 -10.95 12.28 7.46
C THR A 320 -10.20 11.91 6.17
N THR A 321 -8.91 11.59 6.26
CA THR A 321 -8.01 11.36 5.11
C THR A 321 -8.52 10.31 4.12
N GLN A 322 -9.23 9.29 4.61
CA GLN A 322 -9.76 8.21 3.77
C GLN A 322 -11.10 8.54 3.09
N GLY A 323 -11.58 9.79 3.17
CA GLY A 323 -12.91 10.16 2.69
C GLY A 323 -14.04 9.58 3.55
N GLN A 324 -13.70 9.08 4.74
CA GLN A 324 -14.60 8.59 5.78
C GLN A 324 -14.09 9.09 7.13
N LEU A 325 -14.97 9.12 8.12
CA LEU A 325 -14.61 9.54 9.47
C LEU A 325 -14.05 8.35 10.26
N ILE A 326 -12.85 8.52 10.80
CA ILE A 326 -12.21 7.58 11.72
C ILE A 326 -11.83 8.33 12.98
N ILE A 327 -12.48 7.99 14.10
CA ILE A 327 -12.25 8.61 15.40
C ILE A 327 -11.60 7.59 16.33
N ASN A 328 -10.36 7.87 16.75
CA ASN A 328 -9.62 7.14 17.77
C ASN A 328 -8.57 8.06 18.41
N GLU A 329 -7.74 7.52 19.30
CA GLU A 329 -6.68 8.28 20.00
C GLU A 329 -5.64 8.87 19.04
N ASP A 330 -5.37 8.20 17.91
CA ASP A 330 -4.41 8.65 16.90
C ASP A 330 -4.97 9.75 16.01
N THR A 331 -6.29 9.79 15.79
CA THR A 331 -6.96 10.77 14.93
C THR A 331 -7.59 11.93 15.71
N THR A 332 -7.46 11.95 17.03
CA THR A 332 -7.92 13.04 17.90
C THR A 332 -6.78 13.62 18.73
N LYS A 333 -6.98 14.82 19.26
CA LYS A 333 -6.05 15.52 20.16
C LYS A 333 -6.83 16.35 21.17
N ARG A 334 -6.22 16.62 22.32
CA ARG A 334 -6.75 17.58 23.30
C ARG A 334 -6.05 18.93 23.19
N LEU A 335 -6.84 19.99 23.30
CA LEU A 335 -6.34 21.35 23.43
C LEU A 335 -6.03 21.64 24.89
N ILE A 336 -5.11 22.58 25.13
CA ILE A 336 -4.87 23.12 26.47
C ILE A 336 -6.09 23.94 26.92
N GLU A 337 -6.72 24.64 25.98
CA GLU A 337 -7.87 25.50 26.23
C GLU A 337 -9.18 24.68 26.30
N THR A 338 -10.11 25.17 27.13
CA THR A 338 -11.52 24.75 27.10
C THR A 338 -12.30 25.74 26.26
N VAL A 339 -12.78 25.29 25.11
CA VAL A 339 -13.65 26.05 24.21
C VAL A 339 -15.06 26.09 24.82
N ASP A 340 -15.67 27.26 24.79
CA ASP A 340 -17.03 27.48 25.26
C ASP A 340 -18.03 26.58 24.53
N GLN A 341 -18.94 25.94 25.29
CA GLN A 341 -19.94 25.01 24.75
C GLN A 341 -20.91 25.73 23.81
N ASP A 342 -21.19 27.02 24.06
CA ASP A 342 -22.05 27.84 23.22
C ASP A 342 -21.35 28.31 21.92
N SER A 343 -20.13 27.84 21.65
CA SER A 343 -19.41 28.20 20.42
C SER A 343 -19.89 27.40 19.21
N LYS A 344 -19.83 28.02 18.04
CA LYS A 344 -20.19 27.38 16.77
C LYS A 344 -19.28 26.23 16.30
N TYR A 345 -18.23 25.90 17.05
CA TYR A 345 -17.19 24.94 16.63
C TYR A 345 -17.50 23.49 16.99
N TRP A 346 -18.50 23.27 17.86
CA TRP A 346 -18.93 21.95 18.25
C TRP A 346 -19.64 21.25 17.09
N LEU A 347 -19.32 19.96 16.96
CA LEU A 347 -19.87 19.12 15.90
C LEU A 347 -21.20 18.51 16.33
N GLU A 348 -22.11 18.44 15.38
CA GLU A 348 -23.38 17.74 15.47
C GLU A 348 -23.39 16.60 14.46
N SER A 349 -24.05 15.50 14.82
CA SER A 349 -24.28 14.37 13.92
C SER A 349 -24.93 14.86 12.62
N GLY A 350 -24.37 14.46 11.49
CA GLY A 350 -24.75 14.93 10.16
C GLY A 350 -23.91 16.11 9.63
N ASP A 351 -22.97 16.64 10.41
CA ASP A 351 -22.05 17.67 9.94
C ASP A 351 -21.14 17.16 8.80
N LEU A 352 -21.13 17.87 7.67
CA LEU A 352 -20.24 17.58 6.56
C LEU A 352 -18.95 18.39 6.71
N LEU A 353 -17.83 17.69 6.86
CA LEU A 353 -16.52 18.29 7.03
C LEU A 353 -15.69 18.17 5.77
N VAL A 354 -14.99 19.24 5.40
CA VAL A 354 -14.12 19.32 4.22
C VAL A 354 -12.75 19.85 4.61
N GLN A 355 -11.68 19.13 4.24
CA GLN A 355 -10.31 19.60 4.46
C GLN A 355 -10.00 20.78 3.55
N ARG A 356 -9.84 21.97 4.12
CA ARG A 356 -9.59 23.19 3.33
C ARG A 356 -8.12 23.45 3.05
N ALA A 357 -7.21 22.82 3.80
CA ALA A 357 -5.77 23.00 3.64
C ALA A 357 -5.04 21.72 4.05
N ASN A 358 -4.31 21.12 3.11
CA ASN A 358 -3.47 19.93 3.29
C ASN A 358 -2.55 19.78 2.06
N SER A 359 -1.84 18.66 1.89
CA SER A 359 -1.23 18.30 0.61
C SER A 359 -2.28 18.24 -0.51
N LEU A 360 -1.86 18.40 -1.77
CA LEU A 360 -2.78 18.36 -2.94
C LEU A 360 -3.60 17.06 -3.00
N GLU A 361 -3.04 15.95 -2.50
CA GLU A 361 -3.70 14.65 -2.43
C GLU A 361 -4.95 14.68 -1.53
N TYR A 362 -4.89 15.37 -0.39
CA TYR A 362 -5.96 15.39 0.61
C TYR A 362 -6.79 16.69 0.61
N LEU A 363 -6.39 17.69 -0.17
CA LEU A 363 -7.10 18.96 -0.28
C LEU A 363 -8.52 18.79 -0.84
N GLY A 364 -9.53 19.09 -0.02
CA GLY A 364 -10.94 18.93 -0.37
C GLY A 364 -11.52 17.56 -0.01
N THR A 365 -10.77 16.70 0.71
CA THR A 365 -11.34 15.44 1.24
C THR A 365 -12.49 15.76 2.17
N ALA A 366 -13.60 15.04 2.00
CA ALA A 366 -14.80 15.24 2.80
C ALA A 366 -15.16 14.02 3.65
N ALA A 367 -15.76 14.24 4.81
CA ALA A 367 -16.28 13.18 5.68
C ALA A 367 -17.54 13.65 6.40
N LEU A 368 -18.46 12.72 6.67
CA LEU A 368 -19.63 12.96 7.52
C LEU A 368 -19.29 12.67 8.97
N TYR A 369 -19.64 13.60 9.86
CA TYR A 369 -19.61 13.36 11.29
C TYR A 369 -20.85 12.57 11.72
N HIS A 370 -20.64 11.45 12.40
CA HIS A 370 -21.70 10.58 12.94
C HIS A 370 -21.45 10.26 14.43
N GLY A 371 -20.67 11.08 15.11
CA GLY A 371 -20.40 10.96 16.55
C GLY A 371 -21.48 11.64 17.39
N SER A 372 -21.34 11.56 18.72
CA SER A 372 -22.23 12.26 19.64
C SER A 372 -22.15 13.78 19.43
N ASP A 373 -23.29 14.44 19.50
CA ASP A 373 -23.36 15.89 19.44
C ASP A 373 -22.51 16.50 20.55
N GLU A 374 -21.86 17.61 20.20
CA GLU A 374 -21.14 18.43 21.18
C GLU A 374 -19.98 17.73 21.91
N ALA A 375 -19.53 16.58 21.38
CA ALA A 375 -18.44 15.80 21.98
C ALA A 375 -17.05 16.30 21.59
N MET A 376 -16.92 16.95 20.42
CA MET A 376 -15.64 17.44 19.93
C MET A 376 -15.79 18.59 18.93
N ILE A 377 -14.69 19.31 18.74
CA ILE A 377 -14.53 20.35 17.72
C ILE A 377 -13.62 19.88 16.57
N TYR A 378 -13.49 20.72 15.55
CA TYR A 378 -12.64 20.49 14.38
C TYR A 378 -11.64 21.63 14.18
N PRO A 379 -10.47 21.37 13.56
CA PRO A 379 -9.42 22.36 13.40
C PRO A 379 -9.76 23.39 12.31
N ASP A 380 -9.12 24.54 12.36
CA ASP A 380 -9.27 25.63 11.38
C ASP A 380 -8.89 25.24 9.93
N LEU A 381 -8.12 24.16 9.77
CA LEU A 381 -7.77 23.52 8.50
C LEU A 381 -8.93 22.71 7.87
N MET A 382 -10.09 22.69 8.52
CA MET A 382 -11.32 22.09 8.03
C MET A 382 -12.47 23.10 7.99
N ILE A 383 -13.43 22.84 7.11
CA ILE A 383 -14.65 23.61 6.94
C ILE A 383 -15.84 22.70 7.18
N ARG A 384 -16.82 23.15 7.97
CA ARG A 384 -18.11 22.49 8.17
C ARG A 384 -19.18 23.08 7.27
N LEU A 385 -20.07 22.22 6.77
CA LEU A 385 -21.28 22.53 6.04
C LEU A 385 -22.47 21.77 6.66
N ARG A 386 -23.66 22.40 6.66
CA ARG A 386 -24.92 21.77 7.08
C ARG A 386 -25.98 21.92 5.99
N THR A 387 -26.61 20.81 5.63
CA THR A 387 -27.78 20.80 4.74
C THR A 387 -29.05 20.49 5.52
N SER A 388 -30.20 20.69 4.90
CA SER A 388 -31.51 20.41 5.52
C SER A 388 -31.95 18.95 5.39
N GLU A 389 -31.35 18.21 4.45
CA GLU A 389 -31.79 16.88 3.99
C GLU A 389 -30.63 15.88 4.09
N GLU A 390 -30.77 14.82 4.87
CA GLU A 390 -29.70 13.83 5.10
C GLU A 390 -29.20 13.19 3.80
N ALA A 391 -30.10 12.89 2.87
CA ALA A 391 -29.75 12.31 1.57
C ALA A 391 -28.88 13.27 0.75
N VAL A 392 -29.11 14.57 0.84
CA VAL A 392 -28.32 15.62 0.16
C VAL A 392 -26.96 15.77 0.84
N THR A 393 -26.90 15.77 2.17
CA THR A 393 -25.62 15.76 2.91
C THR A 393 -24.77 14.56 2.49
N THR A 394 -25.37 13.37 2.41
CA THR A 394 -24.70 12.13 2.01
C THR A 394 -24.26 12.18 0.54
N LEU A 395 -25.10 12.73 -0.35
CA LEU A 395 -24.74 12.94 -1.75
C LEU A 395 -23.54 13.89 -1.89
N LEU A 396 -23.54 15.02 -1.18
CA LEU A 396 -22.43 15.99 -1.18
C LEU A 396 -21.14 15.37 -0.66
N TRP A 397 -21.21 14.58 0.41
CA TRP A 397 -20.06 13.83 0.90
C TRP A 397 -19.44 12.92 -0.16
N ARG A 398 -20.28 12.16 -0.89
CA ARG A 398 -19.81 11.31 -1.99
C ARG A 398 -19.28 12.14 -3.16
N TYR A 399 -19.94 13.25 -3.49
CA TYR A 399 -19.57 14.12 -4.61
C TYR A 399 -18.23 14.82 -4.37
N PHE A 400 -18.00 15.37 -3.18
CA PHE A 400 -16.73 16.02 -2.84
C PHE A 400 -15.55 15.07 -2.88
N ASN A 401 -15.77 13.78 -2.64
CA ASN A 401 -14.73 12.75 -2.78
C ASN A 401 -14.62 12.18 -4.21
N SER A 402 -15.46 12.60 -5.15
CA SER A 402 -15.38 12.19 -6.55
C SER A 402 -14.15 12.81 -7.25
N PRO A 403 -13.53 12.12 -8.23
CA PRO A 403 -12.36 12.65 -8.94
C PRO A 403 -12.59 14.02 -9.58
N HIS A 404 -13.79 14.24 -10.14
CA HIS A 404 -14.13 15.50 -10.80
C HIS A 404 -14.15 16.68 -9.83
N CYS A 405 -14.84 16.55 -8.69
CA CYS A 405 -14.90 17.60 -7.68
C CYS A 405 -13.52 17.85 -7.04
N ARG A 406 -12.78 16.77 -6.77
CA ARG A 406 -11.41 16.87 -6.23
C ARG A 406 -10.46 17.57 -7.17
N GLU A 407 -10.54 17.33 -8.47
CA GLU A 407 -9.73 18.04 -9.45
C GLU A 407 -10.08 19.53 -9.50
N ARG A 408 -11.36 19.88 -9.44
CA ARG A 408 -11.79 21.27 -9.33
C ARG A 408 -11.22 21.97 -8.08
N PHE A 409 -11.27 21.32 -6.92
CA PHE A 409 -10.67 21.90 -5.70
C PHE A 409 -9.16 22.10 -5.83
N ARG A 410 -8.46 21.18 -6.51
CA ARG A 410 -7.02 21.31 -6.78
C ARG A 410 -6.71 22.45 -7.74
N SER A 411 -7.47 22.58 -8.83
CA SER A 411 -7.22 23.62 -9.86
C SER A 411 -7.52 25.03 -9.35
N LEU A 412 -8.48 25.18 -8.44
CA LEU A 412 -8.82 26.45 -7.79
C LEU A 412 -8.03 26.69 -6.49
N ALA A 413 -7.15 25.77 -6.10
CA ALA A 413 -6.36 25.91 -4.89
C ALA A 413 -5.40 27.10 -4.99
N THR A 414 -5.30 27.85 -3.91
CA THR A 414 -4.34 28.96 -3.79
C THR A 414 -3.20 28.58 -2.85
N GLY A 415 -2.07 29.29 -2.94
CA GLY A 415 -0.92 29.06 -2.05
C GLY A 415 -0.02 27.89 -2.46
N THR A 416 -0.05 27.47 -3.73
CA THR A 416 0.76 26.39 -4.33
C THR A 416 2.28 26.63 -4.29
N ALA A 417 2.73 27.86 -4.02
CA ALA A 417 4.15 28.20 -3.83
C ALA A 417 4.68 27.84 -2.42
N GLY A 418 3.80 27.51 -1.46
CA GLY A 418 4.16 26.93 -0.17
C GLY A 418 3.57 25.52 -0.08
N ASN A 419 4.18 24.63 0.70
CA ASN A 419 3.78 23.21 0.84
C ASN A 419 2.36 22.94 1.41
N MET A 420 1.42 23.89 1.33
CA MET A 420 0.07 23.81 1.90
C MET A 420 -0.96 24.53 1.00
N PRO A 421 -1.34 23.92 -0.13
CA PRO A 421 -2.42 24.42 -0.96
C PRO A 421 -3.73 24.48 -0.17
N LYS A 422 -4.56 25.47 -0.49
CA LYS A 422 -5.79 25.73 0.26
C LYS A 422 -6.96 26.15 -0.62
N ILE A 423 -8.15 25.72 -0.23
CA ILE A 423 -9.43 26.24 -0.70
C ILE A 423 -10.06 27.13 0.39
N ASN A 424 -10.91 28.06 -0.01
CA ASN A 424 -11.63 28.95 0.88
C ASN A 424 -13.14 28.68 0.79
N GLY A 425 -13.93 29.30 1.68
CA GLY A 425 -15.38 29.13 1.70
C GLY A 425 -16.07 29.61 0.42
N ALA A 426 -15.52 30.61 -0.29
CA ALA A 426 -16.09 31.09 -1.54
C ALA A 426 -16.01 30.03 -2.65
N ILE A 427 -14.86 29.34 -2.76
CA ILE A 427 -14.69 28.21 -3.69
C ILE A 427 -15.69 27.09 -3.38
N LEU A 428 -15.88 26.75 -2.10
CA LEU A 428 -16.85 25.73 -1.72
C LEU A 428 -18.27 26.16 -2.10
N LYS A 429 -18.70 27.37 -1.72
CA LYS A 429 -20.03 27.91 -2.03
C LYS A 429 -20.37 27.87 -3.51
N SER A 430 -19.45 28.30 -4.37
CA SER A 430 -19.64 28.36 -5.82
C SER A 430 -19.40 27.03 -6.54
N THR A 431 -19.09 25.95 -5.83
CA THR A 431 -18.86 24.65 -6.46
C THR A 431 -20.16 24.11 -7.06
N PRO A 432 -20.20 23.82 -8.38
CA PRO A 432 -21.34 23.18 -9.02
C PRO A 432 -21.49 21.73 -8.56
N VAL A 433 -22.72 21.34 -8.26
CA VAL A 433 -23.11 20.00 -7.82
C VAL A 433 -24.21 19.50 -8.75
N PRO A 434 -24.04 18.32 -9.37
CA PRO A 434 -25.12 17.70 -10.13
C PRO A 434 -26.12 17.12 -9.13
N ILE A 435 -27.38 17.57 -9.19
CA ILE A 435 -28.46 17.10 -8.33
C ILE A 435 -29.36 16.15 -9.11
N PRO A 436 -29.37 14.84 -8.78
CA PRO A 436 -30.32 13.88 -9.28
C PRO A 436 -31.72 14.09 -8.69
N THR A 437 -32.71 13.39 -9.23
CA THR A 437 -34.05 13.33 -8.62
C THR A 437 -33.99 12.67 -7.24
N GLU A 438 -34.93 12.99 -6.34
CA GLU A 438 -34.92 12.47 -4.97
C GLU A 438 -34.96 10.93 -4.94
N ALA A 439 -35.76 10.32 -5.82
CA ALA A 439 -35.84 8.88 -5.98
C ALA A 439 -34.51 8.28 -6.47
N GLU A 440 -33.81 8.97 -7.38
CA GLU A 440 -32.55 8.52 -7.93
C GLU A 440 -31.37 8.67 -6.95
N ILE A 441 -31.35 9.72 -6.12
CA ILE A 441 -30.35 9.87 -5.04
C ILE A 441 -30.31 8.61 -4.18
N LYS A 442 -31.48 8.06 -3.81
CA LYS A 442 -31.58 6.83 -3.01
C LYS A 442 -30.92 5.64 -3.73
N GLN A 443 -31.14 5.50 -5.04
CA GLN A 443 -30.50 4.45 -5.83
C GLN A 443 -28.99 4.64 -5.92
N ILE A 444 -28.52 5.84 -6.26
CA ILE A 444 -27.09 6.14 -6.36
C ILE A 444 -26.37 5.82 -5.05
N LEU A 445 -26.91 6.29 -3.93
CA LEU A 445 -26.31 6.04 -2.61
C LEU A 445 -26.32 4.55 -2.25
N GLN A 446 -27.39 3.83 -2.57
CA GLN A 446 -27.46 2.39 -2.33
C GLN A 446 -26.44 1.60 -3.18
N HIS A 447 -26.28 1.96 -4.46
CA HIS A 447 -25.28 1.36 -5.34
C HIS A 447 -23.85 1.64 -4.87
N ILE A 448 -23.55 2.89 -4.48
CA ILE A 448 -22.24 3.26 -3.92
C ILE A 448 -21.98 2.46 -2.64
N SER A 449 -22.92 2.42 -1.70
CA SER A 449 -22.76 1.72 -0.42
C SER A 449 -22.48 0.24 -0.61
N ARG A 450 -23.29 -0.47 -1.40
CA ARG A 450 -23.08 -1.90 -1.71
C ARG A 450 -21.70 -2.15 -2.33
N THR A 451 -21.32 -1.32 -3.30
CA THR A 451 -20.02 -1.47 -3.98
C THR A 451 -18.87 -1.23 -3.01
N PHE A 452 -18.99 -0.22 -2.14
CA PHE A 452 -17.95 0.12 -1.17
C PHE A 452 -17.85 -0.91 -0.04
N GLU A 453 -18.95 -1.54 0.35
CA GLU A 453 -18.96 -2.70 1.24
C GLU A 453 -18.17 -3.86 0.63
N SER A 454 -18.41 -4.22 -0.64
CA SER A 454 -17.63 -5.26 -1.33
C SER A 454 -16.15 -4.92 -1.41
N ILE A 455 -15.81 -3.65 -1.69
CA ILE A 455 -14.42 -3.18 -1.70
C ILE A 455 -13.76 -3.36 -0.33
N ASN A 456 -14.48 -3.04 0.75
CA ASN A 456 -13.97 -3.19 2.11
C ASN A 456 -13.78 -4.67 2.48
N THR A 457 -14.68 -5.56 2.06
CA THR A 457 -14.52 -7.02 2.20
C THR A 457 -13.22 -7.49 1.53
N VAL A 458 -13.02 -7.16 0.24
CA VAL A 458 -11.80 -7.54 -0.50
C VAL A 458 -10.55 -6.97 0.16
N SER A 459 -10.60 -5.72 0.65
CA SER A 459 -9.49 -5.11 1.39
C SER A 459 -9.12 -5.92 2.64
N SER A 460 -10.12 -6.32 3.44
CA SER A 460 -9.90 -7.10 4.66
C SER A 460 -9.39 -8.52 4.38
N GLU A 461 -9.88 -9.17 3.31
CA GLU A 461 -9.42 -10.48 2.88
C GLU A 461 -7.97 -10.43 2.39
N THR A 462 -7.61 -9.38 1.65
CA THR A 462 -6.23 -9.13 1.20
C THR A 462 -5.27 -9.01 2.38
N GLU A 463 -5.64 -8.23 3.41
CA GLU A 463 -4.83 -8.11 4.64
C GLU A 463 -4.69 -9.43 5.39
N ALA A 464 -5.72 -10.27 5.39
CA ALA A 464 -5.67 -11.59 6.00
C ALA A 464 -4.76 -12.55 5.20
N LEU A 465 -4.84 -12.51 3.86
CA LEU A 465 -4.00 -13.30 2.97
C LEU A 465 -2.53 -12.89 3.06
N ASP A 466 -2.23 -11.59 3.19
CA ASP A 466 -0.87 -11.10 3.41
C ASP A 466 -0.26 -11.69 4.69
N LYS A 467 -1.01 -11.63 5.80
CA LYS A 467 -0.59 -12.25 7.08
C LYS A 467 -0.37 -13.76 6.93
N LEU A 468 -1.26 -14.47 6.23
CA LEU A 468 -1.14 -15.90 6.01
C LEU A 468 0.07 -16.25 5.12
N ASN A 469 0.34 -15.45 4.08
CA ASN A 469 1.49 -15.61 3.21
C ASN A 469 2.81 -15.44 3.98
N ASN A 470 2.86 -14.45 4.87
CA ASN A 470 3.98 -14.23 5.79
C ASN A 470 4.18 -15.41 6.75
N LEU A 471 3.10 -15.96 7.33
CA LEU A 471 3.17 -17.16 8.17
C LEU A 471 3.60 -18.41 7.40
N LEU A 472 3.15 -18.57 6.15
CA LEU A 472 3.57 -19.66 5.27
C LEU A 472 5.08 -19.62 5.04
N ASN A 473 5.65 -18.45 4.75
CA ASN A 473 7.09 -18.26 4.59
C ASN A 473 7.86 -18.65 5.85
N GLN A 474 7.39 -18.24 7.03
CA GLN A 474 8.00 -18.62 8.31
C GLN A 474 7.89 -20.14 8.56
N SER A 475 6.75 -20.76 8.21
CA SER A 475 6.53 -22.20 8.36
C SER A 475 7.44 -23.02 7.44
N ILE A 476 7.64 -22.59 6.19
CA ILE A 476 8.56 -23.21 5.23
C ILE A 476 9.97 -23.24 5.80
N LEU A 477 10.45 -22.08 6.28
CA LEU A 477 11.78 -21.97 6.88
C LEU A 477 11.90 -22.81 8.16
N ALA A 478 10.89 -22.78 9.04
CA ALA A 478 10.89 -23.60 10.26
C ALA A 478 10.96 -25.11 9.94
N LYS A 479 10.19 -25.59 8.96
CA LYS A 479 10.25 -27.00 8.51
C LYS A 479 11.60 -27.35 7.88
N ALA A 480 12.20 -26.42 7.13
CA ALA A 480 13.53 -26.60 6.55
C ALA A 480 14.57 -26.91 7.64
N PHE A 481 14.62 -26.09 8.69
CA PHE A 481 15.62 -26.21 9.75
C PHE A 481 15.27 -27.22 10.85
N ARG A 482 14.10 -27.86 10.78
CA ARG A 482 13.77 -29.08 11.53
C ARG A 482 14.05 -30.37 10.75
N GLY A 483 14.48 -30.28 9.48
CA GLY A 483 14.68 -31.45 8.61
C GLY A 483 13.39 -32.09 8.09
N GLU A 484 12.27 -31.36 8.15
CA GLU A 484 10.93 -31.83 7.76
C GLU A 484 10.58 -31.42 6.32
N LEU A 485 11.34 -30.51 5.71
CA LEU A 485 11.01 -29.95 4.38
C LEU A 485 11.34 -30.91 3.22
N VAL A 486 12.38 -31.72 3.37
CA VAL A 486 12.81 -32.68 2.36
C VAL A 486 12.99 -34.07 2.98
N PRO A 487 12.71 -35.16 2.23
CA PRO A 487 12.98 -36.51 2.71
C PRO A 487 14.46 -36.72 3.07
N GLN A 488 14.70 -37.25 4.27
CA GLN A 488 16.02 -37.63 4.79
C GLN A 488 16.56 -38.83 4.00
N ASP A 489 17.87 -38.86 3.76
CA ASP A 489 18.57 -40.00 3.12
C ASP A 489 19.50 -40.66 4.14
N PRO A 490 19.14 -41.85 4.68
CA PRO A 490 19.95 -42.56 5.66
C PRO A 490 21.35 -42.98 5.16
N ASN A 491 21.55 -43.04 3.84
CA ASN A 491 22.82 -43.42 3.22
C ASN A 491 23.68 -42.21 2.84
N ALA A 492 23.17 -40.99 3.04
CA ALA A 492 23.94 -39.79 2.76
C ALA A 492 25.14 -39.66 3.70
N GLU A 493 26.25 -39.12 3.17
CA GLU A 493 27.41 -38.77 3.99
C GLU A 493 27.00 -37.79 5.10
N PRO A 494 27.24 -38.12 6.38
CA PRO A 494 26.82 -37.27 7.49
C PRO A 494 27.61 -35.97 7.51
N ALA A 495 27.00 -34.91 8.02
CA ALA A 495 27.59 -33.58 8.08
C ALA A 495 28.90 -33.50 8.89
N SER A 496 29.14 -34.47 9.79
CA SER A 496 30.41 -34.60 10.52
C SER A 496 31.60 -34.79 9.58
N VAL A 497 31.44 -35.56 8.49
CA VAL A 497 32.51 -35.78 7.50
C VAL A 497 32.79 -34.51 6.70
N LEU A 498 31.76 -33.73 6.36
CA LEU A 498 31.93 -32.40 5.75
C LEU A 498 32.73 -31.46 6.67
N LEU A 499 32.41 -31.45 7.97
CA LEU A 499 33.17 -30.65 8.95
C LEU A 499 34.62 -31.09 9.05
N GLU A 500 34.90 -32.40 9.06
CA GLU A 500 36.26 -32.92 9.07
C GLU A 500 37.06 -32.45 7.86
N ARG A 501 36.47 -32.44 6.66
CA ARG A 501 37.08 -31.89 5.44
C ARG A 501 37.40 -30.40 5.59
N ILE A 502 36.44 -29.60 6.06
CA ILE A 502 36.64 -28.15 6.29
C ILE A 502 37.77 -27.92 7.31
N GLN A 503 37.81 -28.69 8.39
CA GLN A 503 38.86 -28.58 9.40
C GLN A 503 40.25 -28.96 8.85
N ALA A 504 40.32 -30.02 8.02
CA ALA A 504 41.55 -30.44 7.37
C ALA A 504 42.07 -29.36 6.40
N GLU A 505 41.21 -28.80 5.56
CA GLU A 505 41.53 -27.69 4.66
C GLU A 505 42.03 -26.46 5.43
N ARG A 506 41.34 -26.07 6.51
CA ARG A 506 41.77 -24.94 7.37
C ARG A 506 43.12 -25.20 8.03
N LYS A 507 43.38 -26.43 8.49
CA LYS A 507 44.69 -26.82 9.06
C LYS A 507 45.78 -26.75 7.98
N ALA A 508 45.51 -27.22 6.76
CA ALA A 508 46.42 -27.15 5.63
C ALA A 508 46.74 -25.69 5.23
N ALA A 509 45.72 -24.85 5.09
CA ALA A 509 45.87 -23.43 4.78
C ALA A 509 46.67 -22.67 5.87
N LYS A 510 46.42 -22.94 7.16
CA LYS A 510 47.21 -22.39 8.27
C LYS A 510 48.68 -22.85 8.23
N LYS A 511 48.94 -24.11 7.86
CA LYS A 511 50.31 -24.64 7.69
C LYS A 511 51.02 -23.95 6.52
N GLN A 512 50.35 -23.79 5.37
CA GLN A 512 50.88 -23.08 4.21
C GLN A 512 51.16 -21.60 4.49
N ALA A 513 50.26 -20.90 5.19
CA ALA A 513 50.44 -19.50 5.59
C ALA A 513 51.61 -19.33 6.59
N LYS A 514 51.80 -20.28 7.52
CA LYS A 514 52.96 -20.28 8.44
C LYS A 514 54.27 -20.60 7.71
N ALA A 515 54.25 -21.45 6.68
CA ALA A 515 55.41 -21.75 5.84
C ALA A 515 55.83 -20.57 4.96
N SER A 516 54.87 -19.89 4.31
CA SER A 516 55.12 -18.67 3.51
C SER A 516 55.53 -17.48 4.39
N GLY A 517 54.98 -17.37 5.60
CA GLY A 517 55.38 -16.40 6.61
C GLY A 517 56.80 -16.62 7.16
N LYS A 518 57.25 -17.88 7.32
CA LYS A 518 58.65 -18.20 7.68
C LYS A 518 59.63 -17.89 6.53
N SER A 519 59.22 -18.05 5.27
CA SER A 519 60.03 -17.68 4.10
C SER A 519 60.21 -16.16 3.99
N LYS A 520 59.14 -15.36 4.14
CA LYS A 520 59.20 -13.88 4.17
C LYS A 520 59.98 -13.30 5.37
N ARG A 521 60.10 -14.03 6.48
CA ARG A 521 60.88 -13.60 7.65
C ARG A 521 62.39 -13.88 7.51
N ARG A 522 62.77 -14.78 6.60
CA ARG A 522 64.17 -15.13 6.31
C ARG A 522 64.83 -14.19 5.29
N SER A 523 64.04 -13.48 4.48
CA SER A 523 64.51 -12.47 3.51
C SER A 523 64.54 -11.03 4.06
N ARG A 524 64.36 -10.82 5.37
CA ARG A 524 64.21 -9.49 6.01
C ARG A 524 65.34 -9.16 6.99
N LYS A 525 66.60 -9.49 6.65
CA LYS A 525 67.79 -8.95 7.32
C LYS A 525 68.66 -8.17 6.33
N SER A 526 68.74 -6.86 6.58
CA SER A 526 69.65 -5.83 6.05
C SER A 526 69.21 -5.04 4.79
N PRO A 527 69.56 -3.73 4.69
CA PRO A 527 68.58 -2.68 4.42
C PRO A 527 68.80 -1.87 3.12
N ALA A 528 67.84 -0.95 2.88
CA ALA A 528 67.91 0.27 2.07
C ALA A 528 67.72 0.14 0.53
N THR A 529 66.54 0.58 0.07
CA THR A 529 66.28 1.73 -0.83
C THR A 529 64.99 1.48 -1.60
N ALA A 530 63.97 2.31 -1.34
CA ALA A 530 62.71 2.26 -2.05
C ALA A 530 62.86 3.03 -3.38
N SER A 531 63.07 2.29 -4.47
CA SER A 531 62.83 2.77 -5.82
C SER A 531 61.32 2.75 -6.11
N LYS A 532 60.81 3.90 -6.57
CA LYS A 532 59.46 4.06 -7.13
C LYS A 532 59.25 3.11 -8.32
N PRO A 533 58.09 2.45 -8.48
CA PRO A 533 57.68 1.94 -9.77
C PRO A 533 57.01 3.02 -10.62
N SER A 534 57.29 2.89 -11.90
CA SER A 534 56.95 3.70 -13.07
C SER A 534 55.48 4.12 -13.21
N GLN A 535 55.32 5.37 -13.64
CA GLN A 535 54.12 5.84 -14.34
C GLN A 535 53.92 4.99 -15.60
N THR A 536 52.79 4.28 -15.67
CA THR A 536 52.21 3.83 -16.94
C THR A 536 51.07 4.77 -17.28
N SER A 537 51.15 5.37 -18.47
CA SER A 537 50.18 6.32 -19.02
C SER A 537 48.76 5.76 -19.02
N PRO A 538 47.72 6.61 -18.85
CA PRO A 538 46.33 6.19 -18.90
C PRO A 538 45.94 5.78 -20.34
N PRO A 539 45.05 4.79 -20.53
CA PRO A 539 44.46 4.55 -21.84
C PRO A 539 43.56 5.72 -22.23
N GLN A 540 43.55 6.05 -23.53
CA GLN A 540 42.71 7.12 -24.08
C GLN A 540 41.20 6.80 -23.91
N PRO A 541 40.36 7.84 -23.72
CA PRO A 541 38.93 7.67 -23.58
C PRO A 541 38.30 7.23 -24.91
N LEU A 542 37.47 6.19 -24.86
CA LEU A 542 36.53 5.86 -25.94
C LEU A 542 35.47 6.96 -26.05
N PRO A 543 34.95 7.25 -27.26
CA PRO A 543 33.92 8.27 -27.44
C PRO A 543 32.61 7.87 -26.73
N PRO A 544 31.83 8.86 -26.24
CA PRO A 544 30.57 8.60 -25.56
C PRO A 544 29.56 7.96 -26.52
N THR A 545 28.94 6.86 -26.08
CA THR A 545 27.70 6.36 -26.68
C THR A 545 26.59 7.39 -26.48
N PRO A 546 25.78 7.71 -27.50
CA PRO A 546 24.69 8.68 -27.36
C PRO A 546 23.64 8.16 -26.37
N ASN A 547 23.13 9.06 -25.53
CA ASN A 547 21.97 8.84 -24.67
C ASN A 547 20.77 8.37 -25.52
N PRO A 548 19.95 7.43 -25.03
CA PRO A 548 18.63 7.22 -25.61
C PRO A 548 17.79 8.48 -25.35
N GLU A 549 17.31 9.11 -26.42
CA GLU A 549 16.35 10.21 -26.35
C GLU A 549 15.02 9.75 -25.73
N PRO A 550 14.29 10.67 -25.06
CA PRO A 550 12.98 10.40 -24.49
C PRO A 550 11.95 10.22 -25.61
N VAL A 551 11.23 9.10 -25.58
CA VAL A 551 10.07 8.89 -26.46
C VAL A 551 8.92 9.77 -25.97
N ALA A 552 8.85 11.00 -26.48
CA ALA A 552 7.66 11.84 -26.44
C ALA A 552 6.86 11.61 -27.72
N GLY A 553 5.62 11.15 -27.59
CA GLY A 553 4.74 10.87 -28.73
C GLY A 553 3.35 10.44 -28.32
N TRP A 554 2.64 11.29 -27.55
CA TRP A 554 1.18 11.21 -27.44
C TRP A 554 0.62 12.59 -27.76
N SER A 555 0.36 12.80 -29.04
CA SER A 555 -0.43 13.91 -29.55
C SER A 555 -1.92 13.66 -29.26
N GLN A 556 -2.57 14.72 -28.77
CA GLN A 556 -4.02 14.91 -28.70
C GLN A 556 -4.74 14.43 -29.98
N GLY A 557 -5.82 13.66 -29.82
CA GLY A 557 -6.70 13.27 -30.92
C GLY A 557 -7.89 12.41 -30.48
N SER A 558 -9.03 13.05 -30.27
CA SER A 558 -10.39 12.54 -30.50
C SER A 558 -10.85 11.26 -29.78
N LEU A 559 -11.43 11.44 -28.59
CA LEU A 559 -12.42 10.52 -28.01
C LEU A 559 -13.81 10.94 -28.53
N PHE A 560 -14.46 10.10 -29.35
CA PHE A 560 -15.91 9.77 -29.31
C PHE A 560 -16.29 8.86 -30.50
N GLY A 561 -17.03 7.79 -30.19
CA GLY A 561 -17.69 6.85 -31.11
C GLY A 561 -16.98 5.50 -31.13
N GLY A 562 -17.57 4.36 -30.77
CA GLY A 562 -18.91 3.99 -30.36
C GLY A 562 -19.00 2.46 -30.43
N GLY A 563 -19.91 1.84 -29.69
CA GLY A 563 -20.31 0.43 -29.91
C GLY A 563 -19.79 -0.57 -28.89
N ALA A 564 -20.73 -1.22 -28.22
CA ALA A 564 -20.59 -2.20 -27.16
C ALA A 564 -19.98 -3.54 -27.60
N THR A 565 -19.31 -4.23 -26.66
CA THR A 565 -19.50 -5.64 -26.20
C THR A 565 -18.18 -6.21 -25.68
N ALA A 566 -18.15 -6.65 -24.40
CA ALA A 566 -17.23 -7.61 -23.73
C ALA A 566 -17.09 -7.15 -22.25
N ALA A 567 -17.62 -7.80 -21.20
CA ALA A 567 -17.63 -9.21 -20.82
C ALA A 567 -16.23 -9.83 -20.80
N THR A 568 -15.73 -10.02 -19.56
CA THR A 568 -14.70 -10.97 -19.12
C THR A 568 -13.30 -10.88 -19.74
N ASP A 569 -12.36 -10.28 -19.00
CA ASP A 569 -10.93 -10.60 -19.13
C ASP A 569 -10.44 -11.15 -17.78
N LEU A 570 -10.49 -12.48 -17.67
CA LEU A 570 -9.94 -13.29 -16.60
C LEU A 570 -8.67 -13.96 -17.15
N ALA A 571 -7.55 -13.65 -16.51
CA ALA A 571 -6.32 -14.45 -16.46
C ALA A 571 -5.73 -14.98 -17.78
N SER A 572 -4.76 -14.24 -18.33
CA SER A 572 -3.77 -14.75 -19.26
C SER A 572 -2.75 -15.65 -18.56
N ALA A 573 -2.80 -16.96 -18.85
CA ALA A 573 -1.71 -17.94 -18.69
C ALA A 573 -1.61 -18.77 -20.00
N PRO A 574 -0.46 -19.40 -20.31
CA PRO A 574 0.05 -19.51 -21.68
C PRO A 574 -0.71 -20.55 -22.52
N THR A 575 -1.45 -20.10 -23.53
CA THR A 575 -2.14 -20.94 -24.54
C THR A 575 -1.45 -20.91 -25.90
N SER A 576 -0.13 -20.67 -25.95
CA SER A 576 0.57 -20.42 -27.22
C SER A 576 0.75 -21.65 -28.13
N ASP A 577 0.41 -22.86 -27.69
CA ASP A 577 0.60 -24.11 -28.47
C ASP A 577 -0.70 -24.91 -28.72
N LEU A 578 -1.88 -24.42 -28.33
CA LEU A 578 -3.15 -25.12 -28.57
C LEU A 578 -3.84 -24.62 -29.84
N SER A 579 -4.44 -25.53 -30.60
CA SER A 579 -5.36 -25.16 -31.66
C SER A 579 -6.57 -24.40 -31.10
N GLU A 580 -7.12 -23.49 -31.89
CA GLU A 580 -8.29 -22.68 -31.51
C GLU A 580 -9.44 -23.57 -30.99
N GLY A 581 -9.70 -24.68 -31.67
CA GLY A 581 -10.71 -25.66 -31.24
C GLY A 581 -10.40 -26.31 -29.88
N ALA A 582 -9.14 -26.61 -29.58
CA ALA A 582 -8.74 -27.14 -28.28
C ALA A 582 -8.87 -26.09 -27.17
N ALA A 583 -8.48 -24.84 -27.43
CA ALA A 583 -8.61 -23.74 -26.49
C ALA A 583 -10.08 -23.48 -26.11
N THR A 584 -10.99 -23.43 -27.09
CA THR A 584 -12.42 -23.22 -26.84
C THR A 584 -13.04 -24.37 -26.04
N ILE A 585 -12.66 -25.62 -26.33
CA ILE A 585 -13.13 -26.80 -25.58
C ILE A 585 -12.63 -26.74 -24.13
N LEU A 586 -11.36 -26.40 -23.90
CA LEU A 586 -10.79 -26.32 -22.56
C LEU A 586 -11.46 -25.23 -21.72
N ALA A 587 -11.74 -24.06 -22.30
CA ALA A 587 -12.47 -22.99 -21.63
C ALA A 587 -13.87 -23.45 -21.19
N CYS A 588 -14.61 -24.12 -22.08
CA CYS A 588 -15.93 -24.67 -21.78
C CYS A 588 -15.91 -25.71 -20.64
N LEU A 589 -14.87 -26.56 -20.61
CA LEU A 589 -14.70 -27.54 -19.54
C LEU A 589 -14.31 -26.89 -18.21
N ARG A 590 -13.59 -25.76 -18.22
CA ARG A 590 -13.22 -25.00 -17.00
C ARG A 590 -14.39 -24.27 -16.36
N GLU A 591 -15.37 -23.86 -17.16
CA GLU A 591 -16.60 -23.22 -16.66
C GLU A 591 -17.62 -24.23 -16.11
N ALA A 592 -17.47 -25.51 -16.42
CA ALA A 592 -18.40 -26.54 -15.98
C ALA A 592 -18.10 -26.99 -14.54
N SER A 593 -19.14 -27.04 -13.69
CA SER A 593 -19.06 -27.56 -12.33
C SER A 593 -19.02 -29.09 -12.26
N GLU A 594 -19.24 -29.78 -13.38
CA GLU A 594 -19.23 -31.25 -13.51
C GLU A 594 -18.57 -31.69 -14.83
N PRO A 595 -18.00 -32.91 -14.90
CA PRO A 595 -17.42 -33.45 -16.12
C PRO A 595 -18.44 -33.50 -17.27
N LEU A 596 -18.06 -32.96 -18.44
CA LEU A 596 -18.95 -32.89 -19.60
C LEU A 596 -18.64 -33.98 -20.63
N GLY A 597 -19.69 -34.52 -21.25
CA GLY A 597 -19.57 -35.43 -22.37
C GLY A 597 -19.49 -34.70 -23.71
N ARG A 598 -19.10 -35.43 -24.77
CA ARG A 598 -19.06 -34.91 -26.15
C ARG A 598 -20.36 -34.20 -26.56
N GLY A 599 -21.53 -34.78 -26.27
CA GLY A 599 -22.81 -34.22 -26.67
C GLY A 599 -23.10 -32.86 -26.03
N ASP A 600 -22.71 -32.70 -24.77
CA ASP A 600 -22.90 -31.46 -24.01
C ASP A 600 -22.04 -30.33 -24.56
N VAL A 601 -20.77 -30.63 -24.85
CA VAL A 601 -19.83 -29.63 -25.38
C VAL A 601 -20.19 -29.22 -26.81
N LEU A 602 -20.57 -30.16 -27.68
CA LEU A 602 -21.02 -29.84 -29.04
C LEU A 602 -22.26 -28.92 -29.02
N LYS A 603 -23.18 -29.13 -28.08
CA LYS A 603 -24.39 -28.31 -27.94
C LYS A 603 -24.10 -26.92 -27.36
N ARG A 604 -23.18 -26.83 -26.39
CA ARG A 604 -22.85 -25.56 -25.72
C ARG A 604 -22.02 -24.62 -26.60
N LEU A 605 -21.10 -25.18 -27.39
CA LEU A 605 -20.18 -24.39 -28.20
C LEU A 605 -20.59 -24.29 -29.68
N GLU A 606 -21.64 -25.01 -30.09
CA GLU A 606 -22.09 -25.09 -31.50
C GLU A 606 -20.98 -25.52 -32.48
N ILE A 607 -19.98 -26.27 -32.01
CA ILE A 607 -18.86 -26.76 -32.82
C ILE A 607 -19.17 -28.11 -33.47
N SER A 608 -18.42 -28.45 -34.54
CA SER A 608 -18.61 -29.73 -35.23
C SER A 608 -17.95 -30.92 -34.52
N ALA A 609 -18.45 -32.12 -34.82
CA ALA A 609 -17.92 -33.39 -34.34
C ALA A 609 -16.41 -33.59 -34.62
N SER A 610 -15.90 -33.05 -35.72
CA SER A 610 -14.48 -33.16 -36.08
C SER A 610 -13.60 -32.23 -35.24
N VAL A 611 -14.07 -31.01 -34.95
CA VAL A 611 -13.40 -30.05 -34.07
C VAL A 611 -13.28 -30.61 -32.66
N TRP A 612 -14.36 -31.18 -32.12
CA TRP A 612 -14.31 -31.90 -30.83
C TRP A 612 -13.28 -33.02 -30.84
N THR A 613 -13.29 -33.88 -31.86
CA THR A 613 -12.45 -35.08 -31.90
C THR A 613 -10.97 -34.73 -31.96
N LYS A 614 -10.60 -33.69 -32.72
CA LYS A 614 -9.22 -33.21 -32.83
C LYS A 614 -8.80 -32.48 -31.56
N GLY A 615 -9.62 -31.55 -31.07
CA GLY A 615 -9.32 -30.73 -29.90
C GLY A 615 -9.23 -31.53 -28.60
N ILE A 616 -10.16 -32.46 -28.34
CA ILE A 616 -10.10 -33.27 -27.11
C ILE A 616 -8.91 -34.23 -27.10
N LYS A 617 -8.46 -34.69 -28.26
CA LYS A 617 -7.26 -35.53 -28.38
C LYS A 617 -6.02 -34.72 -28.03
N GLU A 618 -5.92 -33.51 -28.57
CA GLU A 618 -4.84 -32.57 -28.29
C GLU A 618 -4.77 -32.19 -26.80
N LEU A 619 -5.92 -31.92 -26.16
CA LEU A 619 -5.99 -31.63 -24.74
C LEU A 619 -5.60 -32.82 -23.84
N VAL A 620 -5.94 -34.04 -24.24
CA VAL A 620 -5.53 -35.26 -23.51
C VAL A 620 -4.03 -35.51 -23.68
N GLU A 621 -3.48 -35.32 -24.88
CA GLU A 621 -2.04 -35.44 -25.15
C GLU A 621 -1.22 -34.38 -24.40
N ALA A 622 -1.77 -33.18 -24.24
CA ALA A 622 -1.19 -32.10 -23.45
C ALA A 622 -1.37 -32.26 -21.92
N GLU A 623 -2.01 -33.34 -21.46
CA GLU A 623 -2.33 -33.58 -20.04
C GLU A 623 -3.17 -32.44 -19.39
N LEU A 624 -4.00 -31.74 -20.18
CA LEU A 624 -4.82 -30.61 -19.70
C LEU A 624 -6.24 -31.01 -19.28
N VAL A 625 -6.67 -32.23 -19.66
CA VAL A 625 -7.97 -32.77 -19.30
C VAL A 625 -7.86 -34.25 -18.93
N VAL A 626 -8.62 -34.68 -17.93
CA VAL A 626 -8.76 -36.08 -17.53
C VAL A 626 -10.04 -36.65 -18.13
N LYS A 627 -9.94 -37.87 -18.66
CA LYS A 627 -11.07 -38.63 -19.19
C LYS A 627 -11.62 -39.58 -18.12
N GLU A 628 -12.92 -39.48 -17.86
CA GLU A 628 -13.65 -40.38 -16.98
C GLU A 628 -14.61 -41.28 -17.78
N GLY A 629 -14.55 -42.59 -17.55
CA GLY A 629 -15.47 -43.58 -18.13
C GLY A 629 -15.07 -44.19 -19.48
N GLU A 630 -15.87 -45.17 -19.92
CA GLU A 630 -15.60 -45.98 -21.10
C GLU A 630 -15.84 -45.25 -22.44
N ARG A 631 -15.31 -45.82 -23.53
CA ARG A 631 -15.14 -45.16 -24.84
C ARG A 631 -16.44 -44.57 -25.44
N ARG A 632 -17.62 -45.12 -25.12
CA ARG A 632 -18.93 -44.54 -25.46
C ARG A 632 -19.52 -43.90 -24.20
N GLY A 633 -19.55 -42.56 -24.17
CA GLY A 633 -20.10 -41.80 -23.03
C GLY A 633 -19.04 -41.21 -22.08
N ALA A 634 -17.76 -41.28 -22.43
CA ALA A 634 -16.70 -40.65 -21.65
C ALA A 634 -16.95 -39.16 -21.42
N LYS A 635 -16.72 -38.74 -20.18
CA LYS A 635 -16.77 -37.35 -19.74
C LYS A 635 -15.37 -36.82 -19.52
N TYR A 636 -15.19 -35.52 -19.67
CA TYR A 636 -13.91 -34.85 -19.58
C TYR A 636 -13.98 -33.70 -18.58
N GLN A 637 -12.94 -33.54 -17.78
CA GLN A 637 -12.78 -32.43 -16.84
C GLN A 637 -11.35 -31.87 -16.93
N PRO A 638 -11.13 -30.57 -16.68
CA PRO A 638 -9.79 -30.00 -16.66
C PRO A 638 -8.94 -30.59 -15.55
N THR A 639 -7.63 -30.73 -15.78
CA THR A 639 -6.66 -30.97 -14.71
C THR A 639 -6.41 -29.68 -13.92
N GLU A 640 -6.04 -29.78 -12.64
CA GLU A 640 -5.62 -28.64 -11.78
C GLU A 640 -4.30 -27.95 -12.21
N ARG A 641 -3.80 -28.27 -13.41
CA ARG A 641 -2.45 -27.94 -13.89
C ARG A 641 -2.43 -26.68 -14.76
#